data_AF-A0A8X8CX10-F1
#
_entry.id   AF-A0A8X8CX10-F1
#
_cell.length_a   1.000
_cell.length_b   1.000
_cell.length_c   1.000
_cell.angle_alpha   90.00
_cell.angle_beta   90.00
_cell.angle_gamma   90.00
#
_symmetry.space_group_name_H-M   'P 1'
#
loop_
_entity.id
_entity.type
_entity.pdbx_description
1 polymer ?
#
loop_
_entity_poly.entity_id
_entity_poly.type
_entity_poly.pdbx_seq_one_letter_code
_entity_poly.pdbx_strand_id
1 'polypeptide(L)'
;MWSSFWRSRDRFSLDELRYLTDQLQKVQIVNNVNKNFVIETLRSISELITYGDQHDSNYFDFFMEGQVMGEFVRILKVSGIVSISLQLLQTMSIVIQNLKSERAIYYMFSNEHINFLITYTFDFRNEELLSYYISFLRAISGKLDKNTIPLLVKAQNVALPRSFEYYLLMRSTETEILGHLEEVVSFPLYVEAIRFASHEESMIRTAVRALTLNVYHVGDESVNRFVAKAPHADYFSNLLAFFQKQCIYLNGMVSETLKNPDSDTTTAILNVVDEIEDNLYYISDVISAGIPEVGRLITVNILQLLIFPLLLPSLQLDVVNDIQIGAITSLYLLCCILRIVKIKDLANTIAASLFCPPEAFVPDSETKLNGHAPDHGHEIHQTENKNVIEVDGCSKKILPSLSSSSLVHSEDIISKGVSRLTLRDALLSYITAGDDLQVLSSLSMLATLLQTKELDETMLDALGILPQRKQHKKLLQQALVGEDSREDQLFSSGRSFIRDGFSCELNGYLQNLKEQYGVACSSLEVGTSPSVHRFQVLDALVSLFCRSNISPETLWDGGWLLRQLLLYSEAGFNNQHLELLRDSYKNCTYALLEEARGNWPDLLVTVLRDEWKRCKRAMEAPSPRREPECMLLPLDKPSFDDVLPIKSSFVAGERMCKVVKVFVLLHQLQIFFLGRALPEQPPTCPPSDIPENSRARNAGLDVSGPKLGSELRLVDAVPCRIVFERGKERHFCFLAISVGASGWILLAEELPLKKHYGIIRVVAPLASSDPTIDQKHSRWVHLRIRPSTLPFLDPAKLITHGKAKTKAPVDGRWTLAFMDDESCKSAFSMILEEIDLQSKEVEKRLKPLLNHEGAIDVLDTSPHPPDDASSSTATPSNSL
;
A
#
# COMPACT_ATOMS: atom_id res chain seq x y z
N MET A 1 -54.10 63.06 3.67
CA MET A 1 -52.92 63.14 4.56
C MET A 1 -52.42 61.73 4.90
N TRP A 2 -52.28 60.85 3.90
CA TRP A 2 -52.22 59.38 4.08
C TRP A 2 -51.09 58.73 3.25
N SER A 3 -50.04 59.48 2.90
CA SER A 3 -48.98 59.06 1.95
C SER A 3 -47.59 58.93 2.57
N SER A 4 -47.42 59.16 3.88
CA SER A 4 -46.14 59.08 4.60
C SER A 4 -45.79 57.69 5.13
N PHE A 5 -46.74 56.75 5.14
CA PHE A 5 -46.58 55.42 5.77
C PHE A 5 -45.88 54.34 4.90
N TRP A 6 -45.63 54.64 3.62
CA TRP A 6 -45.09 53.68 2.64
C TRP A 6 -43.91 54.24 1.83
N ARG A 7 -42.93 54.82 2.52
CA ARG A 7 -41.55 54.69 2.04
C ARG A 7 -41.06 53.31 2.48
N SER A 8 -40.75 52.44 1.52
CA SER A 8 -39.79 51.36 1.77
C SER A 8 -38.52 52.02 2.26
N ARG A 9 -38.11 51.74 3.50
CA ARG A 9 -36.78 52.15 3.94
C ARG A 9 -35.72 51.50 3.05
N ASP A 10 -34.60 52.17 2.88
CA ASP A 10 -33.47 51.56 2.19
C ASP A 10 -32.94 50.42 3.06
N ARG A 11 -32.89 49.21 2.50
CA ARG A 11 -32.45 47.99 3.18
C ARG A 11 -31.00 48.09 3.66
N PHE A 12 -30.20 48.92 3.02
CA PHE A 12 -28.82 49.21 3.41
C PHE A 12 -28.71 50.66 3.89
N SER A 13 -29.32 50.94 5.04
CA SER A 13 -29.25 52.25 5.71
C SER A 13 -28.97 52.13 7.22
N LEU A 14 -28.20 53.09 7.74
CA LEU A 14 -27.88 53.20 9.17
C LEU A 14 -29.14 53.37 10.03
N ASP A 15 -30.17 54.05 9.50
CA ASP A 15 -31.46 54.24 10.19
C ASP A 15 -32.27 52.94 10.30
N GLU A 16 -32.12 51.99 9.37
CA GLU A 16 -32.72 50.66 9.51
C GLU A 16 -31.94 49.79 10.50
N LEU A 17 -30.59 49.85 10.49
CA LEU A 17 -29.76 49.19 11.52
C LEU A 17 -30.11 49.66 12.94
N ARG A 18 -30.27 50.99 13.10
CA ARG A 18 -30.77 51.61 14.34
C ARG A 18 -32.14 51.06 14.70
N TYR A 19 -33.12 51.14 13.80
CA TYR A 19 -34.48 50.67 14.06
C TYR A 19 -34.56 49.19 14.44
N LEU A 20 -33.83 48.30 13.75
CA LEU A 20 -33.81 46.87 14.04
C LEU A 20 -33.24 46.59 15.43
N THR A 21 -32.15 47.27 15.80
CA THR A 21 -31.57 47.24 17.15
C THR A 21 -32.58 47.71 18.20
N ASP A 22 -33.25 48.82 17.92
CA ASP A 22 -34.32 49.42 18.73
C ASP A 22 -35.50 48.46 18.96
N GLN A 23 -35.87 47.64 17.97
CA GLN A 23 -36.93 46.64 18.15
C GLN A 23 -36.43 45.42 18.93
N LEU A 24 -35.19 44.99 18.72
CA LEU A 24 -34.58 43.86 19.42
C LEU A 24 -34.48 44.13 20.93
N GLN A 25 -34.07 45.34 21.31
CA GLN A 25 -34.04 45.83 22.70
C GLN A 25 -35.40 45.77 23.41
N LYS A 26 -36.51 45.97 22.66
CA LYS A 26 -37.87 45.92 23.20
C LYS A 26 -38.36 44.48 23.47
N VAL A 27 -37.69 43.45 22.95
CA VAL A 27 -38.04 42.05 23.19
C VAL A 27 -37.49 41.57 24.54
N GLN A 28 -38.33 41.63 25.57
CA GLN A 28 -37.97 41.15 26.93
C GLN A 28 -38.01 39.62 27.07
N ILE A 29 -38.91 38.93 26.35
CA ILE A 29 -39.08 37.46 26.36
C ILE A 29 -39.34 36.99 24.93
N VAL A 30 -38.67 35.92 24.50
CA VAL A 30 -38.94 35.28 23.19
C VAL A 30 -39.93 34.12 23.37
N ASN A 31 -40.94 34.07 22.50
CA ASN A 31 -42.01 33.08 22.50
C ASN A 31 -42.38 32.65 21.06
N ASN A 32 -43.31 31.70 20.92
CA ASN A 32 -43.69 31.17 19.60
C ASN A 32 -44.38 32.18 18.66
N VAL A 33 -44.82 33.34 19.16
CA VAL A 33 -45.44 34.40 18.34
C VAL A 33 -44.38 35.37 17.80
N ASN A 34 -43.42 35.81 18.62
CA ASN A 34 -42.40 36.77 18.20
C ASN A 34 -41.11 36.14 17.63
N LYS A 35 -40.88 34.82 17.77
CA LYS A 35 -39.65 34.16 17.31
C LYS A 35 -39.29 34.44 15.84
N ASN A 36 -40.25 34.44 14.92
CA ASN A 36 -39.98 34.66 13.49
C ASN A 36 -39.49 36.10 13.22
N PHE A 37 -40.04 37.07 13.96
CA PHE A 37 -39.60 38.46 13.91
C PHE A 37 -38.18 38.63 14.47
N VAL A 38 -37.87 37.96 15.60
CA VAL A 38 -36.52 37.95 16.17
C VAL A 38 -35.50 37.33 15.20
N ILE A 39 -35.83 36.19 14.59
CA ILE A 39 -35.00 35.50 13.58
C ILE A 39 -34.64 36.46 12.42
N GLU A 40 -35.65 37.07 11.80
CA GLU A 40 -35.42 37.96 10.65
C GLU A 40 -34.72 39.28 11.05
N THR A 41 -34.91 39.74 12.29
CA THR A 41 -34.19 40.90 12.85
C THR A 41 -32.70 40.58 13.04
N LEU A 42 -32.36 39.44 13.64
CA LEU A 42 -30.97 38.98 13.78
C LEU A 42 -30.31 38.84 12.41
N ARG A 43 -31.00 38.20 11.46
CA ARG A 43 -30.54 37.98 10.08
C ARG A 43 -30.27 39.31 9.36
N SER A 44 -31.21 40.25 9.42
CA SER A 44 -31.11 41.57 8.79
C SER A 44 -29.99 42.43 9.39
N ILE A 45 -29.79 42.38 10.72
CA ILE A 45 -28.64 43.07 11.36
C ILE A 45 -27.32 42.45 10.88
N SER A 46 -27.19 41.12 10.79
CA SER A 46 -25.95 40.51 10.26
C SER A 46 -25.64 40.89 8.81
N GLU A 47 -26.65 41.02 7.95
CA GLU A 47 -26.46 41.53 6.58
C GLU A 47 -25.93 42.97 6.59
N LEU A 48 -26.54 43.85 7.40
CA LEU A 48 -26.18 45.26 7.52
C LEU A 48 -24.76 45.47 8.06
N ILE A 49 -24.34 44.69 9.06
CA ILE A 49 -22.98 44.78 9.63
C ILE A 49 -21.93 44.22 8.67
N THR A 50 -22.23 43.10 8.00
CA THR A 50 -21.33 42.51 6.99
C THR A 50 -21.17 43.42 5.77
N TYR A 51 -22.23 44.14 5.39
CA TYR A 51 -22.18 45.18 4.37
C TYR A 51 -21.36 46.39 4.84
N GLY A 52 -21.68 46.92 6.03
CA GLY A 52 -21.05 48.12 6.60
C GLY A 52 -19.53 48.03 6.72
N ASP A 53 -19.02 46.94 7.28
CA ASP A 53 -17.56 46.66 7.42
C ASP A 53 -16.76 46.84 6.12
N GLN A 54 -17.40 46.66 4.96
CA GLN A 54 -16.76 46.70 3.64
C GLN A 54 -17.09 47.97 2.83
N HIS A 55 -17.99 48.84 3.30
CA HIS A 55 -18.48 50.00 2.53
C HIS A 55 -18.54 51.31 3.33
N ASP A 56 -18.85 51.28 4.62
CA ASP A 56 -19.03 52.47 5.47
C ASP A 56 -18.83 52.12 6.96
N SER A 57 -17.79 52.69 7.60
CA SER A 57 -17.47 52.38 8.99
C SER A 57 -18.56 52.78 9.97
N ASN A 58 -19.39 53.78 9.64
CA ASN A 58 -20.42 54.30 10.55
C ASN A 58 -21.40 53.21 11.03
N TYR A 59 -21.62 52.16 10.23
CA TYR A 59 -22.42 50.98 10.61
C TYR A 59 -21.76 50.17 11.72
N PHE A 60 -20.44 49.98 11.65
CA PHE A 60 -19.68 49.27 12.68
C PHE A 60 -19.44 50.14 13.91
N ASP A 61 -19.18 51.43 13.72
CA ASP A 61 -19.08 52.41 14.81
C ASP A 61 -20.38 52.42 15.64
N PHE A 62 -21.55 52.46 15.00
CA PHE A 62 -22.85 52.30 15.68
C PHE A 62 -23.03 50.91 16.32
N PHE A 63 -22.54 49.83 15.71
CA PHE A 63 -22.60 48.48 16.29
C PHE A 63 -21.82 48.36 17.60
N MET A 64 -20.66 49.03 17.68
CA MET A 64 -19.84 49.13 18.88
C MET A 64 -20.50 49.99 19.97
N GLU A 65 -20.92 51.21 19.62
CA GLU A 65 -21.59 52.15 20.54
C GLU A 65 -22.92 51.58 21.09
N GLY A 66 -23.72 50.96 20.23
CA GLY A 66 -25.00 50.36 20.56
C GLY A 66 -24.92 49.00 21.27
N GLN A 67 -23.72 48.46 21.49
CA GLN A 67 -23.46 47.18 22.18
C GLN A 67 -24.30 46.02 21.61
N VAL A 68 -24.41 45.95 20.29
CA VAL A 68 -25.37 45.06 19.61
C VAL A 68 -25.03 43.57 19.80
N MET A 69 -23.75 43.22 19.98
CA MET A 69 -23.34 41.88 20.43
C MET A 69 -23.90 41.51 21.81
N GLY A 70 -23.94 42.47 22.75
CA GLY A 70 -24.54 42.29 24.07
C GLY A 70 -26.04 42.01 23.97
N GLU A 71 -26.72 42.65 23.02
CA GLU A 71 -28.14 42.41 22.72
C GLU A 71 -28.39 41.04 22.10
N PHE A 72 -27.52 40.54 21.20
CA PHE A 72 -27.59 39.16 20.73
C PHE A 72 -27.42 38.15 21.89
N VAL A 73 -26.43 38.37 22.76
CA VAL A 73 -26.21 37.56 23.97
C VAL A 73 -27.40 37.63 24.93
N ARG A 74 -28.03 38.80 25.08
CA ARG A 74 -29.25 38.97 25.89
C ARG A 74 -30.42 38.19 25.30
N ILE A 75 -30.66 38.29 24.00
CA ILE A 75 -31.72 37.57 23.28
C ILE A 75 -31.55 36.06 23.43
N LEU A 76 -30.33 35.53 23.31
CA LEU A 76 -30.06 34.11 23.57
C LEU A 76 -30.49 33.72 25.00
N LYS A 77 -30.06 34.48 26.01
CA LYS A 77 -30.38 34.25 27.44
C LYS A 77 -31.88 34.31 27.76
N VAL A 78 -32.66 35.15 27.08
CA VAL A 78 -34.13 35.24 27.26
C VAL A 78 -34.93 34.37 26.28
N SER A 79 -34.25 33.46 25.55
CA SER A 79 -34.87 32.51 24.63
C SER A 79 -34.66 31.07 25.09
N GLY A 80 -35.75 30.32 25.22
CA GLY A 80 -35.73 28.86 25.40
C GLY A 80 -36.06 28.11 24.10
N ILE A 81 -35.79 28.73 22.94
CA ILE A 81 -36.28 28.26 21.63
C ILE A 81 -35.10 27.99 20.70
N VAL A 82 -34.88 26.71 20.35
CA VAL A 82 -33.75 26.23 19.54
C VAL A 82 -33.58 26.98 18.22
N SER A 83 -34.66 27.40 17.56
CA SER A 83 -34.58 28.17 16.31
C SER A 83 -33.94 29.56 16.47
N ILE A 84 -33.92 30.14 17.68
CA ILE A 84 -33.18 31.37 17.98
C ILE A 84 -31.69 31.05 18.12
N SER A 85 -31.35 29.98 18.83
CA SER A 85 -29.97 29.49 18.99
C SER A 85 -29.32 29.15 17.64
N LEU A 86 -30.05 28.42 16.79
CA LEU A 86 -29.67 28.10 15.41
C LEU A 86 -29.39 29.38 14.59
N GLN A 87 -30.37 30.28 14.51
CA GLN A 87 -30.21 31.53 13.75
C GLN A 87 -29.06 32.37 14.28
N LEU A 88 -28.88 32.47 15.61
CA LEU A 88 -27.82 33.26 16.20
C LEU A 88 -26.44 32.67 15.91
N LEU A 89 -26.24 31.36 16.05
CA LEU A 89 -24.97 30.70 15.67
C LEU A 89 -24.66 30.86 14.18
N GLN A 90 -25.67 30.75 13.30
CA GLN A 90 -25.52 31.01 11.87
C GLN A 90 -25.15 32.47 11.58
N THR A 91 -25.89 33.43 12.16
CA THR A 91 -25.65 34.88 12.06
C THR A 91 -24.24 35.23 12.52
N MET A 92 -23.79 34.69 13.66
CA MET A 92 -22.43 34.91 14.17
C MET A 92 -21.37 34.29 13.26
N SER A 93 -21.59 33.07 12.75
CA SER A 93 -20.68 32.43 11.79
C SER A 93 -20.48 33.29 10.54
N ILE A 94 -21.58 33.80 9.96
CA ILE A 94 -21.56 34.62 8.76
C ILE A 94 -20.83 35.95 9.01
N VAL A 95 -21.15 36.66 10.10
CA VAL A 95 -20.47 37.91 10.46
C VAL A 95 -18.97 37.66 10.63
N ILE A 96 -18.58 36.72 11.50
CA ILE A 96 -17.17 36.48 11.83
C ILE A 96 -16.37 36.06 10.61
N GLN A 97 -16.91 35.23 9.70
CA GLN A 97 -16.22 34.87 8.46
C GLN A 97 -15.98 36.09 7.55
N ASN A 98 -16.98 36.96 7.40
CA ASN A 98 -16.99 38.01 6.38
C ASN A 98 -16.45 39.38 6.84
N LEU A 99 -16.22 39.60 8.14
CA LEU A 99 -15.49 40.77 8.63
C LEU A 99 -14.06 40.80 8.08
N LYS A 100 -13.65 41.97 7.58
CA LYS A 100 -12.34 42.27 6.99
C LYS A 100 -11.60 43.38 7.74
N SER A 101 -12.31 44.30 8.39
CA SER A 101 -11.66 45.32 9.22
C SER A 101 -11.02 44.67 10.44
N GLU A 102 -9.72 44.90 10.65
CA GLU A 102 -9.02 44.50 11.88
C GLU A 102 -9.79 45.00 13.10
N ARG A 103 -10.15 46.29 13.13
CA ARG A 103 -10.90 46.92 14.25
C ARG A 103 -12.17 46.15 14.59
N ALA A 104 -12.86 45.62 13.59
CA ALA A 104 -14.07 44.84 13.80
C ALA A 104 -13.78 43.47 14.43
N ILE A 105 -12.72 42.80 13.99
CA ILE A 105 -12.26 41.52 14.56
C ILE A 105 -11.79 41.72 16.01
N TYR A 106 -10.97 42.74 16.28
CA TYR A 106 -10.53 43.10 17.64
C TYR A 106 -11.73 43.41 18.56
N TYR A 107 -12.72 44.20 18.12
CA TYR A 107 -13.93 44.46 18.90
C TYR A 107 -14.73 43.18 19.17
N MET A 108 -14.95 42.33 18.17
CA MET A 108 -15.73 41.11 18.32
C MET A 108 -15.13 40.15 19.35
N PHE A 109 -13.80 40.01 19.39
CA PHE A 109 -13.13 39.07 20.28
C PHE A 109 -12.88 39.62 21.69
N SER A 110 -12.57 40.92 21.83
CA SER A 110 -12.21 41.53 23.12
C SER A 110 -13.35 41.67 24.14
N ASN A 111 -14.61 41.74 23.72
CA ASN A 111 -15.74 42.05 24.60
C ASN A 111 -16.32 40.85 25.39
N GLU A 112 -15.61 39.73 25.50
CA GLU A 112 -16.01 38.46 26.18
C GLU A 112 -17.31 37.81 25.67
N HIS A 113 -18.11 38.48 24.82
CA HIS A 113 -19.35 37.95 24.24
C HIS A 113 -19.11 36.69 23.40
N ILE A 114 -17.97 36.60 22.70
CA ILE A 114 -17.59 35.40 21.95
C ILE A 114 -17.23 34.25 22.90
N ASN A 115 -16.46 34.50 23.97
CA ASN A 115 -16.19 33.50 25.01
C ASN A 115 -17.49 33.01 25.69
N PHE A 116 -18.45 33.91 25.93
CA PHE A 116 -19.77 33.54 26.44
C PHE A 116 -20.56 32.66 25.45
N LEU A 117 -20.54 32.97 24.15
CA LEU A 117 -21.23 32.16 23.15
C LEU A 117 -20.57 30.79 22.92
N ILE A 118 -19.23 30.70 23.01
CA ILE A 118 -18.50 29.43 22.98
C ILE A 118 -18.91 28.57 24.19
N THR A 119 -18.93 29.15 25.40
CA THR A 119 -19.22 28.43 26.66
C THR A 119 -20.71 28.29 26.98
N TYR A 120 -21.61 28.68 26.08
CA TYR A 120 -23.05 28.59 26.29
C TYR A 120 -23.53 27.13 26.23
N THR A 121 -24.37 26.74 27.17
CA THR A 121 -24.90 25.37 27.29
C THR A 121 -26.02 25.11 26.28
N PHE A 122 -25.64 24.83 25.02
CA PHE A 122 -26.55 24.38 23.97
C PHE A 122 -26.99 22.92 24.16
N ASP A 123 -28.16 22.56 23.63
CA ASP A 123 -28.71 21.20 23.68
C ASP A 123 -28.35 20.41 22.42
N PHE A 124 -27.16 19.81 22.42
CA PHE A 124 -26.61 19.05 21.28
C PHE A 124 -27.31 17.69 21.01
N ARG A 125 -28.45 17.41 21.66
CA ARG A 125 -29.39 16.37 21.19
C ARG A 125 -30.09 16.76 19.88
N ASN A 126 -29.91 18.00 19.43
CA ASN A 126 -30.23 18.46 18.09
C ASN A 126 -28.91 18.55 17.28
N GLU A 127 -28.76 17.65 16.30
CA GLU A 127 -27.58 17.53 15.42
C GLU A 127 -27.37 18.78 14.54
N GLU A 128 -28.45 19.40 14.07
CA GLU A 128 -28.41 20.66 13.31
C GLU A 128 -27.77 21.79 14.17
N LEU A 129 -28.14 21.88 15.45
CA LEU A 129 -27.60 22.85 16.40
C LEU A 129 -26.10 22.59 16.67
N LEU A 130 -25.69 21.32 16.76
CA LEU A 130 -24.28 20.95 16.86
C LEU A 130 -23.51 21.34 15.60
N SER A 131 -24.04 21.07 14.41
CA SER A 131 -23.42 21.44 13.13
C SER A 131 -23.23 22.95 12.97
N TYR A 132 -24.23 23.76 13.36
CA TYR A 132 -24.09 25.22 13.40
C TYR A 132 -23.13 25.72 14.49
N TYR A 133 -23.06 25.06 15.65
CA TYR A 133 -22.11 25.39 16.71
C TYR A 133 -20.66 25.10 16.29
N ILE A 134 -20.38 23.93 15.72
CA ILE A 134 -19.07 23.56 15.18
C ILE A 134 -18.67 24.49 14.03
N SER A 135 -19.62 24.90 13.18
CA SER A 135 -19.40 25.90 12.13
C SER A 135 -19.05 27.29 12.70
N PHE A 136 -19.65 27.68 13.83
CA PHE A 136 -19.34 28.91 14.56
C PHE A 136 -17.94 28.87 15.21
N LEU A 137 -17.57 27.77 15.88
CA LEU A 137 -16.21 27.60 16.40
C LEU A 137 -15.18 27.66 15.27
N ARG A 138 -15.45 26.97 14.14
CA ARG A 138 -14.58 27.02 12.95
C ARG A 138 -14.48 28.43 12.36
N ALA A 139 -15.58 29.19 12.33
CA ALA A 139 -15.59 30.58 11.88
C ALA A 139 -14.64 31.47 12.71
N ILE A 140 -14.67 31.35 14.04
CA ILE A 140 -13.74 32.04 14.94
C ILE A 140 -12.30 31.63 14.67
N SER A 141 -12.05 30.31 14.53
CA SER A 141 -10.70 29.78 14.29
C SER A 141 -10.04 30.34 13.02
N GLY A 142 -10.83 30.64 11.99
CA GLY A 142 -10.35 31.21 10.72
C GLY A 142 -9.98 32.70 10.78
N LYS A 143 -10.02 33.32 11.96
CA LYS A 143 -9.54 34.69 12.23
C LYS A 143 -8.46 34.73 13.33
N LEU A 144 -7.86 33.58 13.67
CA LEU A 144 -6.76 33.50 14.62
C LEU A 144 -5.44 33.88 13.97
N ASP A 145 -4.76 34.85 14.57
CA ASP A 145 -3.38 35.23 14.33
C ASP A 145 -2.73 35.63 15.68
N LYS A 146 -1.45 36.01 15.66
CA LYS A 146 -0.67 36.31 16.87
C LYS A 146 -1.21 37.48 17.69
N ASN A 147 -2.03 38.35 17.12
CA ASN A 147 -2.60 39.53 17.76
C ASN A 147 -4.07 39.30 18.16
N THR A 148 -4.78 38.39 17.51
CA THR A 148 -6.19 38.07 17.81
C THR A 148 -6.35 36.90 18.79
N ILE A 149 -5.42 35.93 18.83
CA ILE A 149 -5.49 34.82 19.80
C ILE A 149 -5.40 35.28 21.28
N PRO A 150 -4.63 36.32 21.67
CA PRO A 150 -4.58 36.80 23.05
C PRO A 150 -5.93 37.33 23.56
N LEU A 151 -6.85 37.71 22.65
CA LEU A 151 -8.18 38.25 22.98
C LEU A 151 -9.18 37.15 23.40
N LEU A 152 -8.91 35.90 23.04
CA LEU A 152 -9.80 34.74 23.29
C LEU A 152 -9.27 33.80 24.38
N VAL A 153 -8.12 34.12 24.97
CA VAL A 153 -7.54 33.41 26.11
C VAL A 153 -7.64 34.24 27.38
N LYS A 154 -7.42 33.60 28.53
CA LYS A 154 -7.19 34.30 29.81
C LYS A 154 -5.84 33.85 30.33
N ALA A 155 -4.90 34.78 30.42
CA ALA A 155 -3.55 34.55 30.93
C ALA A 155 -3.41 35.00 32.38
N GLN A 156 -2.43 34.45 33.08
CA GLN A 156 -1.96 34.91 34.38
C GLN A 156 -0.44 35.07 34.36
N ASN A 157 0.05 36.11 35.03
CA ASN A 157 1.49 36.34 35.20
C ASN A 157 2.03 35.41 36.29
N VAL A 158 2.81 34.41 35.88
CA VAL A 158 3.48 33.47 36.78
C VAL A 158 4.89 33.98 37.09
N ALA A 159 5.23 34.03 38.37
CA ALA A 159 6.59 34.35 38.81
C ALA A 159 7.54 33.20 38.44
N LEU A 160 8.66 33.53 37.78
CA LEU A 160 9.66 32.55 37.38
C LEU A 160 10.24 31.79 38.60
N PRO A 161 10.46 30.46 38.50
CA PRO A 161 11.24 29.74 39.50
C PRO A 161 12.65 30.33 39.62
N ARG A 162 13.16 30.51 40.84
CA ARG A 162 14.47 31.13 41.12
C ARG A 162 15.67 30.46 40.43
N SER A 163 15.53 29.22 39.98
CA SER A 163 16.52 28.50 39.17
C SER A 163 16.64 29.04 37.74
N PHE A 164 15.60 29.66 37.19
CA PHE A 164 15.57 30.22 35.83
C PHE A 164 16.04 31.68 35.76
N GLU A 165 15.87 32.48 36.83
CA GLU A 165 16.36 33.86 36.90
C GLU A 165 17.87 33.95 36.57
N TYR A 166 18.65 32.97 37.07
CA TYR A 166 20.10 32.90 36.85
C TYR A 166 20.49 32.59 35.40
N TYR A 167 19.66 31.85 34.66
CA TYR A 167 19.94 31.47 33.26
C TYR A 167 19.68 32.60 32.27
N LEU A 168 18.65 33.43 32.51
CA LEU A 168 18.35 34.60 31.68
C LEU A 168 19.40 35.71 31.86
N LEU A 169 19.88 35.92 33.09
CA LEU A 169 20.89 36.95 33.42
C LEU A 169 22.22 36.81 32.65
N MET A 170 22.51 35.62 32.11
CA MET A 170 23.72 35.31 31.34
C MET A 170 23.61 35.58 29.83
N ARG A 171 22.43 35.92 29.28
CA ARG A 171 22.18 35.78 27.82
C ARG A 171 21.61 37.00 27.08
N SER A 172 21.35 38.13 27.74
CA SER A 172 20.78 39.32 27.08
C SER A 172 21.36 40.63 27.58
N THR A 173 21.94 41.43 26.67
CA THR A 173 22.40 42.80 26.91
C THR A 173 21.39 43.82 26.36
N GLU A 174 20.17 43.85 26.89
CA GLU A 174 19.27 45.02 26.80
C GLU A 174 18.14 44.92 27.84
N THR A 175 17.56 46.06 28.21
CA THR A 175 16.81 46.22 29.47
C THR A 175 15.30 46.15 29.31
N GLU A 176 14.71 44.96 29.45
CA GLU A 176 13.28 44.82 29.81
C GLU A 176 12.97 43.56 30.64
N ILE A 177 13.86 43.19 31.55
CA ILE A 177 13.66 42.04 32.46
C ILE A 177 12.73 42.45 33.62
N LEU A 178 11.41 42.34 33.40
CA LEU A 178 10.43 42.15 34.46
C LEU A 178 9.94 40.70 34.38
N GLY A 179 10.48 39.83 35.24
CA GLY A 179 10.45 38.37 35.09
C GLY A 179 9.08 37.71 35.34
N HIS A 180 8.15 37.86 34.40
CA HIS A 180 6.87 37.15 34.38
C HIS A 180 6.74 36.28 33.14
N LEU A 181 6.30 35.04 33.33
CA LEU A 181 5.86 34.19 32.24
C LEU A 181 4.33 34.30 32.17
N GLU A 182 3.78 34.71 31.03
CA GLU A 182 2.34 34.59 30.80
C GLU A 182 1.99 33.11 30.58
N GLU A 183 1.13 32.59 31.45
CA GLU A 183 0.53 31.26 31.33
C GLU A 183 -0.97 31.40 31.06
N VAL A 184 -1.42 30.85 29.93
CA VAL A 184 -2.86 30.74 29.64
C VAL A 184 -3.48 29.73 30.60
N VAL A 185 -4.54 30.16 31.30
CA VAL A 185 -5.31 29.33 32.25
C VAL A 185 -6.69 28.95 31.72
N SER A 186 -7.12 29.54 30.60
CA SER A 186 -8.42 29.26 29.95
C SER A 186 -8.38 29.68 28.48
N PHE A 187 -8.70 28.74 27.58
CA PHE A 187 -8.90 29.01 26.15
C PHE A 187 -10.17 28.28 25.66
N PRO A 188 -11.37 28.88 25.79
CA PRO A 188 -12.63 28.16 25.58
C PRO A 188 -12.80 27.59 24.17
N LEU A 189 -12.34 28.31 23.14
CA LEU A 189 -12.44 27.90 21.74
C LEU A 189 -11.78 26.54 21.47
N TYR A 190 -10.60 26.33 22.03
CA TYR A 190 -9.88 25.06 21.90
C TYR A 190 -10.54 23.96 22.73
N VAL A 191 -10.82 24.25 24.01
CA VAL A 191 -11.38 23.29 24.98
C VAL A 191 -12.74 22.75 24.53
N GLU A 192 -13.63 23.60 24.03
CA GLU A 192 -14.93 23.13 23.54
C GLU A 192 -14.84 22.37 22.21
N ALA A 193 -13.90 22.73 21.33
CA ALA A 193 -13.73 22.04 20.05
C ALA A 193 -13.21 20.61 20.20
N ILE A 194 -12.18 20.38 21.04
CA ILE A 194 -11.57 19.05 21.21
C ILE A 194 -12.55 18.01 21.79
N ARG A 195 -13.62 18.45 22.47
CA ARG A 195 -14.70 17.57 22.98
C ARG A 195 -15.43 16.81 21.87
N PHE A 196 -15.38 17.30 20.63
CA PHE A 196 -16.07 16.71 19.46
C PHE A 196 -15.12 16.03 18.47
N ALA A 197 -13.82 15.91 18.79
CA ALA A 197 -12.83 15.35 17.86
C ALA A 197 -13.04 13.86 17.51
N SER A 198 -13.70 13.11 18.41
CA SER A 198 -14.07 11.70 18.21
C SER A 198 -15.57 11.51 17.91
N HIS A 199 -16.26 12.54 17.41
CA HIS A 199 -17.67 12.47 17.03
C HIS A 199 -17.90 11.48 15.86
N GLU A 200 -19.09 10.89 15.75
CA GLU A 200 -19.40 9.85 14.74
C GLU A 200 -19.49 10.41 13.31
N GLU A 201 -19.95 11.65 13.14
CA GLU A 201 -19.92 12.35 11.85
C GLU A 201 -18.51 12.78 11.44
N SER A 202 -18.06 12.35 10.26
CA SER A 202 -16.76 12.76 9.69
C SER A 202 -16.67 14.26 9.41
N MET A 203 -17.76 14.91 9.01
CA MET A 203 -17.80 16.37 8.79
C MET A 203 -17.47 17.16 10.07
N ILE A 204 -17.96 16.71 11.23
CA ILE A 204 -17.65 17.33 12.53
C ILE A 204 -16.18 17.07 12.90
N ARG A 205 -15.68 15.84 12.72
CA ARG A 205 -14.24 15.54 12.90
C ARG A 205 -13.37 16.47 12.05
N THR A 206 -13.66 16.61 10.76
CA THR A 206 -12.90 17.48 9.83
C THR A 206 -12.98 18.96 10.18
N ALA A 207 -14.12 19.45 10.69
CA ALA A 207 -14.23 20.83 11.15
C ALA A 207 -13.42 21.10 12.44
N VAL A 208 -13.41 20.15 13.39
CA VAL A 208 -12.58 20.21 14.60
C VAL A 208 -11.09 20.10 14.26
N ARG A 209 -10.70 19.17 13.36
CA ARG A 209 -9.34 19.06 12.84
C ARG A 209 -8.85 20.39 12.28
N ALA A 210 -9.62 21.01 11.37
CA ALA A 210 -9.29 22.33 10.80
C ALA A 210 -9.18 23.44 11.86
N LEU A 211 -10.06 23.47 12.86
CA LEU A 211 -9.98 24.43 13.98
C LEU A 211 -8.69 24.25 14.79
N THR A 212 -8.34 23.01 15.15
CA THR A 212 -7.13 22.75 15.96
C THR A 212 -5.86 23.10 15.18
N LEU A 213 -5.80 22.81 13.87
CA LEU A 213 -4.70 23.25 13.01
C LEU A 213 -4.60 24.79 12.95
N ASN A 214 -5.72 25.50 12.81
CA ASN A 214 -5.72 26.96 12.86
C ASN A 214 -5.15 27.50 14.18
N VAL A 215 -5.46 26.87 15.32
CA VAL A 215 -4.86 27.20 16.62
C VAL A 215 -3.35 26.95 16.63
N TYR A 216 -2.89 25.77 16.20
CA TYR A 216 -1.47 25.40 16.24
C TYR A 216 -0.62 26.27 15.31
N HIS A 217 -1.13 26.61 14.12
CA HIS A 217 -0.44 27.44 13.12
C HIS A 217 -0.25 28.91 13.53
N VAL A 218 -0.89 29.40 14.59
CA VAL A 218 -0.60 30.75 15.12
C VAL A 218 0.84 30.82 15.65
N GLY A 219 1.35 29.74 16.25
CA GLY A 219 2.70 29.71 16.83
C GLY A 219 2.88 30.69 17.98
N ASP A 220 1.88 30.81 18.87
CA ASP A 220 1.98 31.54 20.14
C ASP A 220 2.52 30.61 21.24
N GLU A 221 3.54 31.04 21.97
CA GLU A 221 4.21 30.16 22.95
C GLU A 221 3.33 29.86 24.18
N SER A 222 2.49 30.82 24.61
CA SER A 222 1.62 30.64 25.78
C SER A 222 0.49 29.64 25.50
N VAL A 223 -0.08 29.69 24.30
CA VAL A 223 -1.09 28.74 23.81
C VAL A 223 -0.46 27.38 23.51
N ASN A 224 0.72 27.33 22.89
CA ASN A 224 1.47 26.10 22.65
C ASN A 224 1.78 25.35 23.97
N ARG A 225 2.13 26.09 25.03
CA ARG A 225 2.36 25.54 26.37
C ARG A 225 1.06 25.06 27.03
N PHE A 226 -0.06 25.74 26.79
CA PHE A 226 -1.39 25.33 27.28
C PHE A 226 -1.89 24.03 26.64
N VAL A 227 -1.81 23.89 25.31
CA VAL A 227 -2.29 22.66 24.62
C VAL A 227 -1.39 21.45 24.89
N ALA A 228 -0.11 21.66 25.20
CA ALA A 228 0.83 20.60 25.58
C ALA A 228 0.80 20.21 27.07
N LYS A 229 -0.05 20.86 27.90
CA LYS A 229 -0.15 20.63 29.35
C LYS A 229 -1.42 19.84 29.69
N ALA A 230 -1.36 18.98 30.70
CA ALA A 230 -2.54 18.28 31.21
C ALA A 230 -3.57 19.26 31.81
N PRO A 231 -4.89 19.07 31.59
CA PRO A 231 -5.53 17.92 30.92
C PRO A 231 -5.66 18.06 29.40
N HIS A 232 -5.20 19.16 28.80
CA HIS A 232 -5.39 19.42 27.36
C HIS A 232 -4.53 18.50 26.48
N ALA A 233 -3.34 18.12 26.96
CA ALA A 233 -2.50 17.09 26.34
C ALA A 233 -3.19 15.72 26.17
N ASP A 234 -4.18 15.40 27.02
CA ASP A 234 -4.93 14.15 26.94
C ASP A 234 -5.70 14.04 25.61
N TYR A 235 -5.94 15.16 24.91
CA TYR A 235 -6.48 15.17 23.55
C TYR A 235 -5.70 14.25 22.61
N PHE A 236 -4.36 14.33 22.61
CA PHE A 236 -3.52 13.55 21.70
C PHE A 236 -3.54 12.06 22.05
N SER A 237 -3.65 11.72 23.33
CA SER A 237 -3.80 10.32 23.79
C SER A 237 -5.16 9.75 23.39
N ASN A 238 -6.24 10.53 23.53
CA ASN A 238 -7.58 10.15 23.10
C ASN A 238 -7.71 10.02 21.56
N LEU A 239 -7.04 10.90 20.80
CA LEU A 239 -6.96 10.82 19.34
C LEU A 239 -6.31 9.50 18.90
N LEU A 240 -5.18 9.11 19.50
CA LEU A 240 -4.52 7.85 19.17
C LEU A 240 -5.31 6.62 19.68
N ALA A 241 -6.01 6.71 20.81
CA ALA A 241 -6.91 5.65 21.27
C ALA A 241 -8.17 5.49 20.40
N PHE A 242 -8.62 6.55 19.72
CA PHE A 242 -9.65 6.48 18.68
C PHE A 242 -9.10 5.80 17.42
N PHE A 243 -7.93 6.25 16.93
CA PHE A 243 -7.26 5.67 15.77
C PHE A 243 -6.93 4.17 15.93
N GLN A 244 -6.48 3.76 17.12
CA GLN A 244 -6.23 2.35 17.47
C GLN A 244 -7.49 1.48 17.26
N LYS A 245 -8.67 1.97 17.63
CA LYS A 245 -9.94 1.25 17.41
C LYS A 245 -10.27 1.11 15.92
N GLN A 246 -9.96 2.12 15.11
CA GLN A 246 -10.15 2.06 13.65
C GLN A 246 -9.19 1.04 13.01
N CYS A 247 -7.94 0.94 13.50
CA CYS A 247 -6.98 -0.09 13.08
C CYS A 247 -7.48 -1.52 13.39
N ILE A 248 -8.06 -1.74 14.58
CA ILE A 248 -8.64 -3.04 14.98
C ILE A 248 -9.89 -3.36 14.15
N TYR A 249 -10.73 -2.36 13.86
CA TYR A 249 -11.91 -2.50 13.00
C TYR A 249 -11.53 -2.91 11.56
N LEU A 250 -10.51 -2.26 10.97
CA LEU A 250 -9.97 -2.65 9.66
C LEU A 250 -9.51 -4.12 9.66
N ASN A 251 -8.77 -4.55 10.69
CA ASN A 251 -8.34 -5.95 10.81
C ASN A 251 -9.53 -6.93 10.84
N GLY A 252 -10.63 -6.57 11.50
CA GLY A 252 -11.87 -7.36 11.50
C GLY A 252 -12.43 -7.56 10.09
N MET A 253 -12.58 -6.48 9.32
CA MET A 253 -13.07 -6.52 7.94
C MET A 253 -12.15 -7.32 7.00
N VAL A 254 -10.84 -7.09 7.08
CA VAL A 254 -9.85 -7.84 6.26
C VAL A 254 -9.86 -9.33 6.61
N SER A 255 -9.99 -9.66 7.90
CA SER A 255 -10.10 -11.05 8.39
C SER A 255 -11.41 -11.75 8.01
N GLU A 256 -12.44 -11.00 7.61
CA GLU A 256 -13.70 -11.53 7.06
C GLU A 256 -13.62 -11.69 5.54
N THR A 257 -13.20 -10.64 4.81
CA THR A 257 -13.05 -10.65 3.35
C THR A 257 -12.03 -11.69 2.86
N LEU A 258 -10.94 -11.93 3.59
CA LEU A 258 -9.96 -12.97 3.24
C LEU A 258 -10.52 -14.40 3.36
N LYS A 259 -11.60 -14.59 4.13
CA LYS A 259 -12.34 -15.87 4.24
C LYS A 259 -13.48 -15.94 3.22
N ASN A 260 -14.21 -14.85 3.03
CA ASN A 260 -15.38 -14.74 2.16
C ASN A 260 -15.22 -13.53 1.21
N PRO A 261 -14.53 -13.67 0.06
CA PRO A 261 -14.30 -12.56 -0.85
C PRO A 261 -15.58 -12.17 -1.61
N ASP A 262 -16.06 -10.94 -1.39
CA ASP A 262 -17.19 -10.35 -2.11
C ASP A 262 -16.90 -8.90 -2.54
N SER A 263 -17.47 -8.45 -3.66
CA SER A 263 -17.17 -7.15 -4.27
C SER A 263 -17.49 -5.97 -3.36
N ASP A 264 -18.53 -6.12 -2.56
CA ASP A 264 -19.09 -5.05 -1.74
C ASP A 264 -18.29 -4.91 -0.42
N THR A 265 -17.59 -5.98 0.01
CA THR A 265 -16.64 -5.89 1.13
C THR A 265 -15.32 -5.24 0.73
N THR A 266 -14.86 -5.44 -0.50
CA THR A 266 -13.66 -4.81 -1.05
C THR A 266 -13.78 -3.28 -1.08
N THR A 267 -14.91 -2.74 -1.53
CA THR A 267 -15.13 -1.27 -1.53
C THR A 267 -15.31 -0.73 -0.11
N ALA A 268 -15.90 -1.51 0.80
CA ALA A 268 -16.01 -1.14 2.21
C ALA A 268 -14.64 -1.06 2.91
N ILE A 269 -13.69 -1.96 2.61
CA ILE A 269 -12.30 -1.89 3.10
C ILE A 269 -11.61 -0.61 2.63
N LEU A 270 -11.74 -0.26 1.34
CA LEU A 270 -11.12 0.96 0.77
C LEU A 270 -11.63 2.24 1.44
N ASN A 271 -12.93 2.35 1.74
CA ASN A 271 -13.47 3.50 2.48
C ASN A 271 -12.90 3.63 3.92
N VAL A 272 -12.49 2.52 4.55
CA VAL A 272 -11.88 2.52 5.90
C VAL A 272 -10.38 2.81 5.82
N VAL A 273 -9.72 2.37 4.74
CA VAL A 273 -8.37 2.78 4.36
C VAL A 273 -8.30 4.29 4.17
N ASP A 274 -9.21 4.88 3.41
CA ASP A 274 -9.29 6.34 3.21
C ASP A 274 -9.37 7.08 4.55
N GLU A 275 -10.24 6.64 5.47
CA GLU A 275 -10.34 7.25 6.80
C GLU A 275 -9.07 7.07 7.66
N ILE A 276 -8.38 5.94 7.55
CA ILE A 276 -7.12 5.68 8.25
C ILE A 276 -5.99 6.58 7.71
N GLU A 277 -5.89 6.76 6.40
CA GLU A 277 -4.98 7.72 5.77
C GLU A 277 -5.32 9.16 6.23
N ASP A 278 -6.59 9.56 6.21
CA ASP A 278 -7.08 10.88 6.65
C ASP A 278 -6.73 11.20 8.12
N ASN A 279 -6.76 10.18 8.99
CA ASN A 279 -6.30 10.32 10.37
C ASN A 279 -4.78 10.52 10.46
N LEU A 280 -4.00 9.76 9.67
CA LEU A 280 -2.53 9.88 9.64
C LEU A 280 -2.07 11.21 9.03
N TYR A 281 -2.75 11.73 8.00
CA TYR A 281 -2.49 13.07 7.46
C TYR A 281 -2.76 14.15 8.49
N TYR A 282 -3.90 14.11 9.20
CA TYR A 282 -4.17 15.06 10.29
C TYR A 282 -3.10 14.98 11.41
N ILE A 283 -2.70 13.77 11.81
CA ILE A 283 -1.62 13.57 12.79
C ILE A 283 -0.31 14.20 12.28
N SER A 284 0.04 13.98 11.01
CA SER A 284 1.22 14.58 10.37
C SER A 284 1.14 16.12 10.29
N ASP A 285 -0.03 16.69 10.04
CA ASP A 285 -0.23 18.15 9.99
C ASP A 285 -0.07 18.78 11.37
N VAL A 286 -0.61 18.15 12.43
CA VAL A 286 -0.44 18.60 13.83
C VAL A 286 1.02 18.57 14.27
N ILE A 287 1.78 17.56 13.84
CA ILE A 287 3.24 17.51 14.02
C ILE A 287 3.91 18.65 13.23
N SER A 288 3.50 18.84 11.97
CA SER A 288 4.10 19.81 11.03
C SER A 288 3.82 21.28 11.41
N ALA A 289 2.83 21.54 12.26
CA ALA A 289 2.58 22.85 12.85
C ALA A 289 3.74 23.36 13.75
N GLY A 290 4.74 22.51 14.04
CA GLY A 290 6.03 22.95 14.59
C GLY A 290 6.07 23.14 16.11
N ILE A 291 5.12 22.58 16.85
CA ILE A 291 5.08 22.62 18.31
C ILE A 291 5.87 21.41 18.87
N PRO A 292 7.08 21.59 19.45
CA PRO A 292 7.97 20.44 19.72
C PRO A 292 7.41 19.47 20.75
N GLU A 293 6.79 19.97 21.83
CA GLU A 293 6.20 19.12 22.87
C GLU A 293 4.98 18.33 22.37
N VAL A 294 4.17 18.91 21.48
CA VAL A 294 3.04 18.18 20.85
C VAL A 294 3.57 17.09 19.91
N GLY A 295 4.59 17.39 19.09
CA GLY A 295 5.25 16.38 18.26
C GLY A 295 5.86 15.24 19.09
N ARG A 296 6.48 15.57 20.22
CA ARG A 296 7.03 14.60 21.18
C ARG A 296 5.93 13.74 21.82
N LEU A 297 4.85 14.34 22.31
CA LEU A 297 3.70 13.64 22.89
C LEU A 297 3.03 12.69 21.88
N ILE A 298 2.81 13.16 20.65
CA ILE A 298 2.24 12.34 19.57
C ILE A 298 3.18 11.17 19.21
N THR A 299 4.50 11.41 19.12
CA THR A 299 5.49 10.35 18.84
C THR A 299 5.47 9.26 19.92
N VAL A 300 5.52 9.66 21.20
CA VAL A 300 5.46 8.73 22.34
C VAL A 300 4.13 7.97 22.35
N ASN A 301 3.00 8.65 22.09
CA ASN A 301 1.68 8.01 22.03
C ASN A 301 1.55 7.01 20.86
N ILE A 302 2.07 7.33 19.68
CA ILE A 302 2.12 6.39 18.54
C ILE A 302 2.92 5.14 18.94
N LEU A 303 4.10 5.31 19.54
CA LEU A 303 4.96 4.21 19.96
C LEU A 303 4.29 3.35 21.06
N GLN A 304 3.80 3.97 22.13
CA GLN A 304 3.29 3.28 23.32
C GLN A 304 1.86 2.75 23.21
N LEU A 305 1.00 3.35 22.38
CA LEU A 305 -0.41 2.92 22.24
C LEU A 305 -0.67 2.10 20.98
N LEU A 306 0.15 2.24 19.93
CA LEU A 306 -0.08 1.58 18.64
C LEU A 306 1.07 0.65 18.25
N ILE A 307 2.30 1.17 18.11
CA ILE A 307 3.36 0.40 17.47
C ILE A 307 3.83 -0.76 18.37
N PHE A 308 4.20 -0.48 19.62
CA PHE A 308 4.69 -1.51 20.54
C PHE A 308 3.61 -2.50 21.01
N PRO A 309 2.43 -2.09 21.54
CA PRO A 309 1.49 -3.07 22.11
C PRO A 309 0.65 -3.80 21.07
N LEU A 310 0.57 -3.31 19.83
CA LEU A 310 -0.40 -3.80 18.83
C LEU A 310 0.26 -4.19 17.50
N LEU A 311 1.05 -3.32 16.87
CA LEU A 311 1.56 -3.60 15.52
C LEU A 311 2.74 -4.60 15.53
N LEU A 312 3.79 -4.37 16.33
CA LEU A 312 4.98 -5.24 16.31
C LEU A 312 4.72 -6.68 16.78
N PRO A 313 4.00 -6.95 17.90
CA PRO A 313 3.74 -8.31 18.35
C PRO A 313 2.97 -9.13 17.32
N SER A 314 2.07 -8.47 16.58
CA SER A 314 1.27 -9.05 15.50
C SER A 314 2.09 -9.57 14.30
N LEU A 315 3.41 -9.34 14.26
CA LEU A 315 4.29 -9.89 13.23
C LEU A 315 4.83 -11.30 13.56
N GLN A 316 4.51 -11.86 14.75
CA GLN A 316 4.87 -13.22 15.14
C GLN A 316 4.39 -14.29 14.14
N LEU A 317 5.19 -15.35 14.01
CA LEU A 317 4.87 -16.54 13.19
C LEU A 317 3.86 -17.47 13.86
N ASP A 318 3.86 -17.54 15.19
CA ASP A 318 2.97 -18.41 15.97
C ASP A 318 1.65 -17.70 16.30
N VAL A 319 0.53 -18.40 16.11
CA VAL A 319 -0.82 -17.88 16.39
C VAL A 319 -1.09 -17.95 17.90
N VAL A 320 -0.64 -16.95 18.63
CA VAL A 320 -1.09 -16.69 20.00
C VAL A 320 -2.54 -16.19 19.95
N ASN A 321 -3.44 -16.79 20.74
CA ASN A 321 -4.89 -16.56 20.62
C ASN A 321 -5.38 -15.15 21.04
N ASP A 322 -4.51 -14.30 21.57
CA ASP A 322 -4.84 -12.96 22.08
C ASP A 322 -4.40 -11.81 21.13
N ILE A 323 -3.87 -12.11 19.95
CA ILE A 323 -3.41 -11.09 18.99
C ILE A 323 -4.61 -10.38 18.33
N GLN A 324 -4.71 -9.06 18.52
CA GLN A 324 -5.85 -8.25 18.07
C GLN A 324 -5.78 -7.80 16.59
N ILE A 325 -4.60 -7.84 15.96
CA ILE A 325 -4.38 -7.46 14.55
C ILE A 325 -3.58 -8.56 13.83
N GLY A 326 -3.94 -8.91 12.59
CA GLY A 326 -3.18 -9.86 11.79
C GLY A 326 -1.91 -9.24 11.19
N ALA A 327 -0.85 -10.03 11.03
CA ALA A 327 0.44 -9.59 10.49
C ALA A 327 0.34 -8.74 9.21
N ILE A 328 -0.53 -9.12 8.27
CA ILE A 328 -0.77 -8.42 7.01
C ILE A 328 -1.29 -6.99 7.25
N THR A 329 -2.33 -6.83 8.08
CA THR A 329 -2.87 -5.52 8.44
C THR A 329 -1.87 -4.69 9.27
N SER A 330 -1.07 -5.34 10.11
CA SER A 330 0.03 -4.67 10.83
C SER A 330 1.09 -4.10 9.87
N LEU A 331 1.56 -4.90 8.91
CA LEU A 331 2.55 -4.46 7.90
C LEU A 331 2.01 -3.31 7.04
N TYR A 332 0.73 -3.37 6.64
CA TYR A 332 0.07 -2.25 5.97
C TYR A 332 0.06 -0.98 6.83
N LEU A 333 -0.36 -1.06 8.10
CA LEU A 333 -0.42 0.10 8.99
C LEU A 333 0.97 0.70 9.26
N LEU A 334 1.99 -0.13 9.44
CA LEU A 334 3.39 0.30 9.54
C LEU A 334 3.86 1.00 8.26
N CYS A 335 3.49 0.50 7.07
CA CYS A 335 3.78 1.18 5.80
C CYS A 335 3.12 2.56 5.74
N CYS A 336 1.84 2.69 6.11
CA CYS A 336 1.14 3.97 6.07
C CYS A 336 1.72 4.99 7.08
N ILE A 337 2.07 4.55 8.30
CA ILE A 337 2.74 5.41 9.29
C ILE A 337 4.08 5.92 8.73
N LEU A 338 4.94 5.02 8.21
CA LEU A 338 6.24 5.37 7.63
C LEU A 338 6.16 6.20 6.32
N ARG A 339 5.04 6.13 5.60
CA ARG A 339 4.75 6.90 4.37
C ARG A 339 4.25 8.31 4.66
N ILE A 340 3.42 8.46 5.68
CA ILE A 340 2.68 9.70 5.96
C ILE A 340 3.33 10.51 7.09
N VAL A 341 3.66 9.89 8.22
CA VAL A 341 4.11 10.57 9.45
C VAL A 341 5.61 10.79 9.42
N LYS A 342 6.03 11.93 8.85
CA LYS A 342 7.43 12.25 8.53
C LYS A 342 8.25 12.73 9.74
N ILE A 343 8.32 11.91 10.79
CA ILE A 343 9.21 12.11 11.94
C ILE A 343 10.42 11.18 11.83
N LYS A 344 11.63 11.76 11.82
CA LYS A 344 12.91 11.03 11.82
C LYS A 344 13.04 10.08 13.02
N ASP A 345 12.79 10.58 14.24
CA ASP A 345 12.90 9.80 15.47
C ASP A 345 11.96 8.57 15.48
N LEU A 346 10.70 8.77 15.06
CA LEU A 346 9.71 7.71 14.88
C LEU A 346 10.18 6.65 13.86
N ALA A 347 10.59 7.06 12.66
CA ALA A 347 11.01 6.16 11.60
C ALA A 347 12.22 5.29 12.01
N ASN A 348 13.23 5.89 12.64
CA ASN A 348 14.41 5.17 13.11
C ASN A 348 14.12 4.32 14.36
N THR A 349 13.22 4.74 15.25
CA THR A 349 12.77 3.91 16.39
C THR A 349 11.99 2.68 15.90
N ILE A 350 11.12 2.82 14.90
CA ILE A 350 10.45 1.68 14.25
C ILE A 350 11.48 0.73 13.65
N ALA A 351 12.43 1.23 12.87
CA ALA A 351 13.45 0.37 12.26
C ALA A 351 14.40 -0.29 13.26
N ALA A 352 14.78 0.41 14.35
CA ALA A 352 15.56 -0.16 15.44
C ALA A 352 14.77 -1.26 16.19
N SER A 353 13.47 -1.07 16.38
CA SER A 353 12.60 -2.06 17.04
C SER A 353 12.54 -3.39 16.30
N LEU A 354 12.79 -3.41 14.97
CA LEU A 354 12.84 -4.65 14.18
C LEU A 354 13.97 -5.61 14.61
N PHE A 355 15.02 -5.13 15.28
CA PHE A 355 16.10 -5.97 15.82
C PHE A 355 15.77 -6.57 17.20
N CYS A 356 14.62 -6.24 17.78
CA CYS A 356 14.18 -6.76 19.06
C CYS A 356 13.28 -8.00 18.83
N PRO A 357 13.25 -8.97 19.74
CA PRO A 357 12.35 -10.11 19.65
C PRO A 357 10.90 -9.67 19.97
N PRO A 358 9.87 -10.26 19.34
CA PRO A 358 8.49 -9.78 19.48
C PRO A 358 7.95 -9.86 20.92
N GLU A 359 8.43 -10.82 21.73
CA GLU A 359 8.02 -10.92 23.14
C GLU A 359 8.46 -9.71 23.98
N ALA A 360 9.47 -8.94 23.54
CA ALA A 360 9.92 -7.74 24.26
C ALA A 360 8.93 -6.56 24.21
N PHE A 361 7.83 -6.70 23.46
CA PHE A 361 6.75 -5.71 23.35
C PHE A 361 5.40 -6.23 23.89
N VAL A 362 5.32 -7.49 24.31
CA VAL A 362 4.12 -8.04 24.97
C VAL A 362 4.15 -7.62 26.44
N PRO A 363 3.05 -7.06 27.00
CA PRO A 363 3.02 -6.69 28.41
C PRO A 363 3.16 -7.90 29.34
N ASP A 364 4.18 -7.88 30.22
CA ASP A 364 4.34 -8.88 31.28
C ASP A 364 3.12 -8.89 32.22
N SER A 365 2.26 -9.90 32.06
CA SER A 365 1.24 -10.20 33.06
C SER A 365 1.87 -10.88 34.28
N GLU A 366 1.40 -10.52 35.47
CA GLU A 366 1.92 -10.96 36.79
C GLU A 366 3.25 -10.37 37.28
N THR A 367 3.25 -9.05 37.57
CA THR A 367 4.01 -8.57 38.75
C THR A 367 3.36 -9.09 40.04
N LYS A 368 3.62 -10.36 40.39
CA LYS A 368 3.18 -10.96 41.66
C LYS A 368 3.87 -10.27 42.84
N LEU A 369 3.19 -9.27 43.40
CA LEU A 369 3.50 -8.61 44.68
C LEU A 369 3.50 -9.63 45.84
N ASN A 370 4.67 -10.20 46.14
CA ASN A 370 4.96 -10.87 47.41
C ASN A 370 5.94 -10.00 48.20
N GLY A 371 5.41 -9.23 49.15
CA GLY A 371 6.21 -8.34 49.98
C GLY A 371 7.09 -9.08 50.99
N HIS A 372 8.22 -8.47 51.36
CA HIS A 372 8.76 -8.62 52.71
C HIS A 372 7.76 -7.98 53.71
N ALA A 373 7.70 -8.33 54.99
CA ALA A 373 8.70 -8.97 55.86
C ALA A 373 7.97 -9.72 57.02
N PRO A 374 8.64 -10.25 58.07
CA PRO A 374 10.09 -10.41 58.25
C PRO A 374 10.54 -11.83 58.67
N ASP A 375 11.87 -11.97 58.78
CA ASP A 375 12.62 -12.90 59.62
C ASP A 375 11.84 -13.68 60.72
N HIS A 376 11.86 -15.01 60.60
CA HIS A 376 11.94 -15.98 61.70
C HIS A 376 12.59 -17.26 61.16
N GLY A 377 13.83 -17.55 61.56
CA GLY A 377 14.55 -18.76 61.12
C GLY A 377 14.25 -20.00 61.97
N HIS A 378 14.31 -21.19 61.36
CA HIS A 378 14.79 -22.43 61.99
C HIS A 378 15.17 -23.47 60.92
N GLU A 379 16.22 -24.24 61.19
CA GLU A 379 16.67 -25.34 60.32
C GLU A 379 15.96 -26.68 60.64
N ILE A 380 16.30 -27.71 59.86
CA ILE A 380 16.33 -29.14 60.25
C ILE A 380 14.99 -29.91 60.24
N HIS A 381 14.84 -30.67 59.14
CA HIS A 381 14.41 -32.07 59.05
C HIS A 381 12.99 -32.58 59.42
N GLN A 382 12.48 -33.36 58.46
CA GLN A 382 11.96 -34.75 58.59
C GLN A 382 10.44 -35.04 58.75
N THR A 383 10.00 -35.90 57.82
CA THR A 383 9.18 -37.11 58.07
C THR A 383 7.66 -36.95 58.22
N GLU A 384 6.95 -37.51 57.24
CA GLU A 384 5.72 -38.35 57.29
C GLU A 384 4.56 -37.99 58.29
N ASN A 385 3.27 -38.19 57.99
CA ASN A 385 2.69 -39.36 57.31
C ASN A 385 1.18 -39.19 56.95
N LYS A 386 0.66 -40.04 56.05
CA LYS A 386 -0.75 -40.47 55.88
C LYS A 386 -1.87 -39.46 55.51
N ASN A 387 -2.11 -39.36 54.20
CA ASN A 387 -3.26 -39.92 53.45
C ASN A 387 -4.54 -40.39 54.20
N VAL A 388 -5.69 -40.25 53.51
CA VAL A 388 -6.89 -41.15 53.40
C VAL A 388 -8.06 -40.29 52.87
N ILE A 389 -8.76 -40.51 51.73
CA ILE A 389 -8.96 -41.69 50.85
C ILE A 389 -8.81 -41.33 49.35
N GLU A 390 -8.22 -42.24 48.55
CA GLU A 390 -8.43 -42.45 47.09
C GLU A 390 -8.99 -43.88 46.85
N VAL A 391 -9.37 -44.22 45.59
CA VAL A 391 -9.75 -45.53 44.96
C VAL A 391 -11.09 -45.37 44.20
N ASP A 392 -11.32 -45.80 42.95
CA ASP A 392 -10.53 -46.38 41.81
C ASP A 392 -11.08 -45.74 40.49
N GLY A 393 -10.72 -46.01 39.22
CA GLY A 393 -9.86 -46.98 38.52
C GLY A 393 -10.00 -46.76 36.99
N CYS A 394 -9.48 -47.57 36.04
CA CYS A 394 -8.71 -48.81 36.09
C CYS A 394 -7.71 -48.90 34.89
N SER A 395 -6.67 -49.70 35.09
CA SER A 395 -5.47 -49.99 34.29
C SER A 395 -5.58 -50.59 32.86
N LYS A 396 -4.69 -50.10 31.98
CA LYS A 396 -3.63 -50.83 31.19
C LYS A 396 -3.92 -51.75 29.97
N LYS A 397 -3.05 -51.53 28.95
CA LYS A 397 -2.39 -52.48 27.99
C LYS A 397 -3.20 -53.12 26.83
N ILE A 398 -2.65 -53.03 25.61
CA ILE A 398 -1.93 -54.11 24.87
C ILE A 398 -1.27 -53.52 23.60
N LEU A 399 -0.23 -54.18 23.06
CA LEU A 399 0.48 -53.84 21.80
C LEU A 399 0.67 -55.11 20.95
N PRO A 400 0.49 -55.03 19.62
CA PRO A 400 1.52 -55.54 18.68
C PRO A 400 1.65 -54.67 17.39
N SER A 401 2.62 -54.92 16.49
CA SER A 401 4.08 -54.70 16.65
C SER A 401 4.83 -55.03 15.33
N LEU A 402 5.72 -54.14 14.87
CA LEU A 402 6.75 -54.33 13.80
C LEU A 402 6.20 -54.53 12.36
N SER A 403 6.87 -54.14 11.28
CA SER A 403 8.17 -53.44 11.05
C SER A 403 7.96 -52.33 9.99
N SER A 404 8.89 -51.46 9.58
CA SER A 404 10.33 -51.20 9.80
C SER A 404 10.59 -49.69 9.51
N SER A 405 11.78 -49.07 9.56
CA SER A 405 13.19 -49.51 9.63
C SER A 405 14.09 -48.41 10.26
N SER A 406 15.42 -48.58 10.17
CA SER A 406 16.46 -47.57 10.46
C SER A 406 16.32 -46.29 9.60
N LEU A 407 16.43 -45.05 10.08
CA LEU A 407 16.94 -44.49 11.35
C LEU A 407 18.47 -44.57 11.53
N VAL A 408 19.13 -43.40 11.43
CA VAL A 408 20.44 -43.06 12.03
C VAL A 408 20.19 -41.74 12.82
N HIS A 409 20.86 -41.57 13.96
CA HIS A 409 20.35 -40.76 15.07
C HIS A 409 20.50 -39.24 14.92
N SER A 410 19.50 -38.52 15.43
CA SER A 410 19.59 -37.12 15.87
C SER A 410 19.22 -37.07 17.35
N GLU A 411 20.20 -37.17 18.24
CA GLU A 411 19.96 -37.03 19.69
C GLU A 411 21.25 -36.62 20.42
N ASP A 412 21.71 -35.39 20.15
CA ASP A 412 22.65 -34.67 21.01
C ASP A 412 22.57 -33.16 20.74
N ILE A 413 23.10 -32.32 21.64
CA ILE A 413 23.00 -30.84 21.61
C ILE A 413 21.58 -30.28 21.88
N ILE A 414 20.89 -30.75 22.92
CA ILE A 414 19.87 -29.94 23.63
C ILE A 414 20.56 -29.19 24.79
N SER A 415 21.52 -28.30 24.46
CA SER A 415 22.23 -27.49 25.48
C SER A 415 22.97 -26.25 24.93
N LYS A 416 22.47 -25.61 23.88
CA LYS A 416 22.89 -24.24 23.49
C LYS A 416 21.66 -23.38 23.25
N GLY A 417 21.76 -22.10 23.62
CA GLY A 417 20.59 -21.23 23.76
C GLY A 417 19.87 -20.98 22.44
N VAL A 418 18.53 -21.03 22.48
CA VAL A 418 17.69 -20.56 21.37
C VAL A 418 17.83 -19.04 21.27
N SER A 419 18.45 -18.58 20.20
CA SER A 419 18.37 -17.18 19.76
C SER A 419 16.90 -16.88 19.46
N ARG A 420 16.26 -15.99 20.23
CA ARG A 420 14.91 -15.53 19.93
C ARG A 420 14.93 -14.82 18.58
N LEU A 421 14.04 -15.24 17.67
CA LEU A 421 13.92 -14.64 16.34
C LEU A 421 13.55 -13.15 16.48
N THR A 422 14.22 -12.29 15.72
CA THR A 422 13.87 -10.86 15.71
C THR A 422 12.67 -10.62 14.79
N LEU A 423 11.99 -9.49 14.97
CA LEU A 423 10.93 -9.03 14.07
C LEU A 423 11.43 -8.90 12.61
N ARG A 424 12.70 -8.52 12.42
CA ARG A 424 13.38 -8.52 11.12
C ARG A 424 13.48 -9.93 10.52
N ASP A 425 13.80 -10.94 11.32
CA ASP A 425 13.87 -12.33 10.86
C ASP A 425 12.48 -12.86 10.49
N ALA A 426 11.43 -12.41 11.18
CA ALA A 426 10.04 -12.70 10.79
C ALA A 426 9.72 -12.14 9.39
N LEU A 427 10.09 -10.89 9.07
CA LEU A 427 9.94 -10.32 7.72
C LEU A 427 10.64 -11.16 6.64
N LEU A 428 11.85 -11.65 6.92
CA LEU A 428 12.58 -12.51 5.98
C LEU A 428 11.97 -13.91 5.87
N SER A 429 11.40 -14.45 6.96
CA SER A 429 10.70 -15.74 6.97
C SER A 429 9.40 -15.71 6.14
N TYR A 430 8.68 -14.58 6.12
CA TYR A 430 7.52 -14.41 5.25
C TYR A 430 7.93 -14.41 3.77
N ILE A 431 9.07 -13.81 3.41
CA ILE A 431 9.61 -13.84 2.05
C ILE A 431 9.99 -15.27 1.62
N THR A 432 10.67 -16.04 2.48
CA THR A 432 11.14 -17.40 2.15
C THR A 432 10.07 -18.48 2.23
N ALA A 433 9.17 -18.42 3.22
CA ALA A 433 8.21 -19.50 3.51
C ALA A 433 6.73 -19.05 3.55
N GLY A 434 6.43 -17.78 3.81
CA GLY A 434 5.06 -17.26 3.91
C GLY A 434 4.26 -17.29 2.60
N ASP A 435 2.95 -17.10 2.66
CA ASP A 435 2.08 -17.09 1.46
C ASP A 435 2.27 -15.84 0.57
N ASP A 436 1.62 -15.81 -0.59
CA ASP A 436 1.74 -14.72 -1.58
C ASP A 436 1.39 -13.32 -1.00
N LEU A 437 0.51 -13.27 0.01
CA LEU A 437 0.10 -12.02 0.67
C LEU A 437 1.07 -11.63 1.78
N GLN A 438 1.61 -12.60 2.53
CA GLN A 438 2.70 -12.39 3.50
C GLN A 438 4.01 -11.96 2.82
N VAL A 439 4.35 -12.58 1.68
CA VAL A 439 5.48 -12.16 0.83
C VAL A 439 5.27 -10.74 0.32
N LEU A 440 4.11 -10.45 -0.29
CA LEU A 440 3.79 -9.11 -0.79
C LEU A 440 3.91 -8.07 0.33
N SER A 441 3.33 -8.33 1.50
CA SER A 441 3.36 -7.41 2.63
C SER A 441 4.76 -7.14 3.16
N SER A 442 5.61 -8.17 3.19
CA SER A 442 6.99 -8.05 3.67
C SER A 442 7.88 -7.33 2.64
N LEU A 443 7.69 -7.59 1.35
CA LEU A 443 8.34 -6.84 0.27
C LEU A 443 7.90 -5.36 0.28
N SER A 444 6.61 -5.07 0.48
CA SER A 444 6.10 -3.71 0.63
C SER A 444 6.71 -3.00 1.84
N MET A 445 6.81 -3.65 3.00
CA MET A 445 7.46 -3.07 4.20
C MET A 445 8.94 -2.74 3.95
N LEU A 446 9.70 -3.65 3.34
CA LEU A 446 11.10 -3.38 2.96
C LEU A 446 11.20 -2.26 1.92
N ALA A 447 10.27 -2.17 0.97
CA ALA A 447 10.22 -1.10 -0.03
C ALA A 447 9.84 0.26 0.57
N THR A 448 8.93 0.31 1.55
CA THR A 448 8.58 1.54 2.26
C THR A 448 9.75 2.03 3.11
N LEU A 449 10.38 1.16 3.90
CA LEU A 449 11.62 1.49 4.63
C LEU A 449 12.70 2.07 3.71
N LEU A 450 12.86 1.51 2.51
CA LEU A 450 13.81 1.98 1.49
C LEU A 450 13.50 3.39 0.94
N GLN A 451 12.24 3.81 1.00
CA GLN A 451 11.71 5.05 0.43
C GLN A 451 11.51 6.18 1.45
N THR A 452 11.26 5.85 2.73
CA THR A 452 11.20 6.83 3.82
C THR A 452 12.50 7.64 3.85
N LYS A 453 12.40 8.97 3.73
CA LYS A 453 13.55 9.89 3.67
C LYS A 453 14.08 10.25 5.05
N GLU A 454 13.20 10.06 6.03
CA GLU A 454 13.34 10.33 7.44
C GLU A 454 14.10 9.22 8.17
N LEU A 455 14.33 8.08 7.50
CA LEU A 455 15.11 6.93 7.96
C LEU A 455 16.60 7.13 7.62
N ASP A 456 17.50 6.92 8.57
CA ASP A 456 18.93 7.15 8.37
C ASP A 456 19.60 6.09 7.49
N GLU A 457 20.63 6.49 6.72
CA GLU A 457 21.37 5.57 5.86
C GLU A 457 22.10 4.47 6.65
N THR A 458 22.48 4.75 7.90
CA THR A 458 23.05 3.78 8.85
C THR A 458 22.03 2.73 9.26
N MET A 459 20.77 3.12 9.42
CA MET A 459 19.65 2.21 9.73
C MET A 459 19.29 1.34 8.51
N LEU A 460 19.30 1.92 7.30
CA LEU A 460 19.18 1.16 6.05
C LEU A 460 20.31 0.13 5.86
N ASP A 461 21.56 0.48 6.21
CA ASP A 461 22.69 -0.45 6.14
C ASP A 461 22.58 -1.55 7.20
N ALA A 462 22.25 -1.19 8.44
CA ALA A 462 22.01 -2.12 9.53
C ALA A 462 20.92 -3.17 9.20
N LEU A 463 19.82 -2.77 8.55
CA LEU A 463 18.77 -3.69 8.10
C LEU A 463 19.24 -4.62 6.97
N GLY A 464 20.30 -4.23 6.25
CA GLY A 464 20.85 -4.92 5.07
C GLY A 464 20.32 -4.39 3.73
N ILE A 465 19.52 -3.31 3.74
CA ILE A 465 18.77 -2.80 2.58
C ILE A 465 19.30 -1.50 1.97
N LEU A 466 20.46 -0.99 2.39
CA LEU A 466 21.07 0.20 1.76
C LEU A 466 21.37 -0.06 0.26
N PRO A 467 20.90 0.79 -0.67
CA PRO A 467 21.30 0.72 -2.07
C PRO A 467 22.81 0.96 -2.22
N GLN A 468 23.50 0.07 -2.93
CA GLN A 468 24.92 0.28 -3.28
C GLN A 468 25.14 1.61 -4.03
N ARG A 469 24.10 2.14 -4.71
CA ARG A 469 24.11 3.46 -5.35
C ARG A 469 24.23 4.62 -4.35
N LYS A 470 23.61 4.52 -3.17
CA LYS A 470 23.82 5.49 -2.06
C LYS A 470 25.20 5.28 -1.44
N GLN A 471 25.55 4.03 -1.14
CA GLN A 471 26.83 3.67 -0.51
C GLN A 471 28.06 4.13 -1.31
N HIS A 472 28.13 3.83 -2.62
CA HIS A 472 29.24 4.25 -3.48
C HIS A 472 29.27 5.78 -3.68
N LYS A 473 28.09 6.43 -3.80
CA LYS A 473 28.03 7.90 -3.82
C LYS A 473 28.61 8.50 -2.54
N LYS A 474 28.29 7.94 -1.37
CA LYS A 474 28.80 8.41 -0.07
C LYS A 474 30.33 8.27 0.02
N LEU A 475 30.88 7.10 -0.33
CA LEU A 475 32.33 6.87 -0.38
C LEU A 475 33.03 7.84 -1.35
N LEU A 476 32.44 8.07 -2.53
CA LEU A 476 32.96 9.03 -3.52
C LEU A 476 32.87 10.48 -3.02
N GLN A 477 31.84 10.84 -2.25
CA GLN A 477 31.77 12.16 -1.60
C GLN A 477 32.83 12.30 -0.49
N GLN A 478 33.04 11.29 0.35
CA GLN A 478 34.07 11.32 1.41
C GLN A 478 35.49 11.43 0.82
N ALA A 479 35.78 10.68 -0.25
CA ALA A 479 37.04 10.78 -0.98
C ALA A 479 37.24 12.18 -1.62
N LEU A 480 36.19 12.78 -2.19
CA LEU A 480 36.25 14.14 -2.76
C LEU A 480 36.39 15.26 -1.72
N VAL A 481 35.93 15.04 -0.48
CA VAL A 481 36.12 15.99 0.64
C VAL A 481 37.48 15.80 1.33
N GLY A 482 38.14 14.66 1.11
CA GLY A 482 39.49 14.39 1.61
C GLY A 482 39.56 13.88 3.05
N GLU A 483 38.45 13.37 3.59
CA GLU A 483 38.39 12.83 4.96
C GLU A 483 39.09 11.46 5.08
N ASP A 484 39.16 10.69 4.00
CA ASP A 484 39.86 9.40 3.91
C ASP A 484 40.85 9.40 2.72
N SER A 485 42.16 9.29 3.01
CA SER A 485 43.24 9.33 2.01
C SER A 485 43.47 8.00 1.28
N ARG A 486 42.38 7.35 0.81
CA ARG A 486 42.41 5.98 0.26
C ARG A 486 41.63 5.84 -1.05
N GLU A 487 42.16 6.40 -2.12
CA GLU A 487 41.63 6.25 -3.49
C GLU A 487 41.45 4.77 -3.90
N ASP A 488 42.34 3.88 -3.42
CA ASP A 488 42.27 2.43 -3.64
C ASP A 488 40.94 1.77 -3.24
N GLN A 489 40.21 2.33 -2.26
CA GLN A 489 38.95 1.75 -1.77
C GLN A 489 37.73 2.07 -2.65
N LEU A 490 37.85 2.99 -3.63
CA LEU A 490 36.74 3.33 -4.53
C LEU A 490 36.42 2.22 -5.54
N PHE A 491 37.39 1.35 -5.84
CA PHE A 491 37.30 0.34 -6.90
C PHE A 491 37.62 -1.10 -6.45
N SER A 492 37.96 -1.30 -5.18
CA SER A 492 38.26 -2.64 -4.65
C SER A 492 37.00 -3.47 -4.43
N SER A 493 36.93 -4.67 -5.01
CA SER A 493 35.90 -5.69 -4.68
C SER A 493 36.08 -6.32 -3.29
N GLY A 494 37.19 -6.03 -2.61
CA GLY A 494 37.45 -6.44 -1.24
C GLY A 494 36.60 -5.68 -0.23
N ARG A 495 35.91 -6.42 0.66
CA ARG A 495 35.02 -5.86 1.69
C ARG A 495 35.81 -4.96 2.67
N SER A 496 35.60 -3.65 2.62
CA SER A 496 36.16 -2.70 3.60
C SER A 496 35.27 -2.60 4.85
N PHE A 497 35.87 -2.69 6.04
CA PHE A 497 35.20 -2.53 7.32
C PHE A 497 35.42 -1.11 7.85
N ILE A 498 34.38 -0.26 7.85
CA ILE A 498 34.35 0.94 8.70
C ILE A 498 33.82 0.50 10.07
N ARG A 499 34.69 0.41 11.08
CA ARG A 499 34.35 -0.27 12.34
C ARG A 499 33.70 0.63 13.39
N ASP A 500 34.02 1.92 13.39
CA ASP A 500 33.83 2.77 14.58
C ASP A 500 32.71 3.82 14.43
N GLY A 501 32.02 3.88 13.28
CA GLY A 501 30.87 4.77 13.05
C GLY A 501 29.50 4.09 13.18
N PHE A 502 29.30 2.99 12.44
CA PHE A 502 27.98 2.39 12.23
C PHE A 502 27.28 1.87 13.50
N SER A 503 28.03 1.46 14.52
CA SER A 503 27.46 0.93 15.76
C SER A 503 26.80 1.99 16.63
N CYS A 504 27.18 3.27 16.51
CA CYS A 504 26.80 4.29 17.49
C CYS A 504 25.30 4.63 17.44
N GLU A 505 24.76 4.91 16.25
CA GLU A 505 23.38 5.38 16.09
C GLU A 505 22.35 4.28 16.39
N LEU A 506 22.53 3.07 15.84
CA LEU A 506 21.65 1.93 16.15
C LEU A 506 21.68 1.57 17.64
N ASN A 507 22.86 1.53 18.25
CA ASN A 507 22.96 1.27 19.69
C ASN A 507 22.28 2.39 20.51
N GLY A 508 22.33 3.64 20.05
CA GLY A 508 21.59 4.75 20.65
C GLY A 508 20.08 4.54 20.63
N TYR A 509 19.48 4.18 19.49
CA TYR A 509 18.04 3.87 19.43
C TYR A 509 17.67 2.62 20.23
N LEU A 510 18.49 1.56 20.21
CA LEU A 510 18.28 0.35 21.04
C LEU A 510 18.41 0.63 22.55
N GLN A 511 19.31 1.53 22.95
CA GLN A 511 19.44 1.99 24.33
C GLN A 511 18.24 2.85 24.73
N ASN A 512 17.78 3.77 23.88
CA ASN A 512 16.56 4.55 24.11
C ASN A 512 15.32 3.64 24.24
N LEU A 513 15.18 2.61 23.40
CA LEU A 513 14.11 1.60 23.51
C LEU A 513 14.11 0.91 24.88
N LYS A 514 15.29 0.55 25.39
CA LYS A 514 15.45 -0.06 26.72
C LYS A 514 15.21 0.91 27.87
N GLU A 515 15.72 2.14 27.80
CA GLU A 515 15.68 3.11 28.90
C GLU A 515 14.34 3.86 29.01
N GLN A 516 13.71 4.21 27.89
CA GLN A 516 12.47 4.99 27.87
C GLN A 516 11.21 4.12 27.82
N TYR A 517 11.31 2.90 27.26
CA TYR A 517 10.15 2.02 27.00
C TYR A 517 10.30 0.62 27.62
N GLY A 518 11.41 0.32 28.30
CA GLY A 518 11.64 -0.96 28.97
C GLY A 518 11.92 -2.14 28.05
N VAL A 519 11.99 -1.93 26.73
CA VAL A 519 12.07 -3.00 25.72
C VAL A 519 13.41 -3.73 25.83
N ALA A 520 13.35 -4.99 26.26
CA ALA A 520 14.53 -5.84 26.46
C ALA A 520 15.04 -6.45 25.13
N CYS A 521 15.46 -5.59 24.20
CA CYS A 521 16.14 -6.03 22.98
C CYS A 521 17.40 -6.82 23.33
N SER A 522 17.54 -8.02 22.79
CA SER A 522 18.80 -8.77 22.84
C SER A 522 19.88 -7.94 22.15
N SER A 523 20.96 -7.62 22.87
CA SER A 523 22.11 -6.92 22.27
C SER A 523 22.59 -7.71 21.06
N LEU A 524 22.58 -7.07 19.89
CA LEU A 524 23.03 -7.65 18.63
C LEU A 524 24.37 -8.38 18.86
N GLU A 525 24.48 -9.64 18.41
CA GLU A 525 25.67 -10.46 18.68
C GLU A 525 26.94 -9.69 18.29
N VAL A 526 27.88 -9.58 19.23
CA VAL A 526 29.00 -8.62 19.19
C VAL A 526 30.01 -9.00 18.08
N GLY A 527 29.64 -8.72 16.83
CA GLY A 527 30.34 -9.17 15.64
C GLY A 527 29.51 -9.24 14.34
N THR A 528 28.17 -9.26 14.37
CA THR A 528 27.36 -9.33 13.13
C THR A 528 27.39 -8.01 12.36
N SER A 529 28.34 -7.89 11.42
CA SER A 529 28.47 -6.72 10.55
C SER A 529 27.24 -6.54 9.63
N PRO A 530 26.90 -5.31 9.19
CA PRO A 530 25.82 -5.04 8.22
C PRO A 530 25.87 -5.90 6.95
N SER A 531 27.06 -6.31 6.52
CA SER A 531 27.22 -7.22 5.37
C SER A 531 26.51 -8.57 5.56
N VAL A 532 26.45 -9.11 6.78
CA VAL A 532 25.73 -10.36 7.09
C VAL A 532 24.24 -10.16 6.91
N HIS A 533 23.69 -9.06 7.44
CA HIS A 533 22.28 -8.71 7.29
C HIS A 533 21.91 -8.51 5.82
N ARG A 534 22.79 -7.88 5.02
CA ARG A 534 22.64 -7.77 3.57
C ARG A 534 22.62 -9.15 2.88
N PHE A 535 23.51 -10.08 3.27
CA PHE A 535 23.49 -11.43 2.70
C PHE A 535 22.20 -12.19 3.03
N GLN A 536 21.63 -12.03 4.23
CA GLN A 536 20.32 -12.62 4.58
C GLN A 536 19.17 -12.06 3.73
N VAL A 537 19.16 -10.75 3.43
CA VAL A 537 18.16 -10.15 2.53
C VAL A 537 18.32 -10.71 1.10
N LEU A 538 19.55 -10.86 0.61
CA LEU A 538 19.81 -11.41 -0.71
C LEU A 538 19.47 -12.90 -0.80
N ASP A 539 19.75 -13.70 0.23
CA ASP A 539 19.38 -15.11 0.32
C ASP A 539 17.85 -15.28 0.34
N ALA A 540 17.14 -14.46 1.13
CA ALA A 540 15.67 -14.46 1.14
C ALA A 540 15.06 -14.12 -0.24
N LEU A 541 15.62 -13.12 -0.95
CA LEU A 541 15.18 -12.78 -2.30
C LEU A 541 15.54 -13.86 -3.34
N VAL A 542 16.72 -14.48 -3.25
CA VAL A 542 17.11 -15.61 -4.12
C VAL A 542 16.19 -16.81 -3.90
N SER A 543 15.90 -17.15 -2.64
CA SER A 543 14.94 -18.17 -2.25
C SER A 543 13.56 -17.87 -2.84
N LEU A 544 13.07 -16.63 -2.74
CA LEU A 544 11.81 -16.18 -3.35
C LEU A 544 11.74 -16.46 -4.86
N PHE A 545 12.80 -16.17 -5.63
CA PHE A 545 12.84 -16.48 -7.07
C PHE A 545 12.92 -17.98 -7.41
N CYS A 546 13.07 -18.86 -6.41
CA CYS A 546 12.99 -20.32 -6.57
C CYS A 546 11.58 -20.87 -6.26
N ARG A 547 10.64 -20.03 -5.81
CA ARG A 547 9.29 -20.45 -5.38
C ARG A 547 8.28 -20.49 -6.52
N SER A 548 7.45 -21.54 -6.56
CA SER A 548 6.37 -21.72 -7.54
C SER A 548 4.98 -21.35 -7.01
N ASN A 549 4.84 -21.04 -5.72
CA ASN A 549 3.56 -20.76 -5.05
C ASN A 549 3.22 -19.27 -4.86
N ILE A 550 3.98 -18.37 -5.52
CA ILE A 550 3.86 -16.91 -5.43
C ILE A 550 3.36 -16.36 -6.77
N SER A 551 2.58 -15.26 -6.75
CA SER A 551 2.12 -14.65 -8.01
C SER A 551 3.28 -14.00 -8.77
N PRO A 552 3.30 -14.05 -10.12
CA PRO A 552 4.37 -13.43 -10.91
C PRO A 552 4.53 -11.93 -10.63
N GLU A 553 3.43 -11.25 -10.29
CA GLU A 553 3.42 -9.84 -9.90
C GLU A 553 4.18 -9.60 -8.58
N THR A 554 3.95 -10.42 -7.55
CA THR A 554 4.70 -10.34 -6.29
C THR A 554 6.18 -10.67 -6.50
N LEU A 555 6.50 -11.60 -7.42
CA LEU A 555 7.87 -11.84 -7.85
C LEU A 555 8.48 -10.64 -8.60
N TRP A 556 7.71 -9.86 -9.35
CA TRP A 556 8.18 -8.61 -9.96
C TRP A 556 8.50 -7.52 -8.93
N ASP A 557 7.71 -7.40 -7.86
CA ASP A 557 8.00 -6.48 -6.76
C ASP A 557 9.30 -6.90 -6.02
N GLY A 558 9.54 -8.20 -5.85
CA GLY A 558 10.81 -8.74 -5.37
C GLY A 558 11.99 -8.45 -6.32
N GLY A 559 11.77 -8.57 -7.64
CA GLY A 559 12.76 -8.23 -8.67
C GLY A 559 13.10 -6.74 -8.72
N TRP A 560 12.11 -5.87 -8.48
CA TRP A 560 12.32 -4.43 -8.28
C TRP A 560 13.21 -4.19 -7.05
N LEU A 561 12.89 -4.79 -5.90
CA LEU A 561 13.66 -4.59 -4.66
C LEU A 561 15.11 -5.02 -4.84
N LEU A 562 15.35 -6.22 -5.38
CA LEU A 562 16.70 -6.73 -5.69
C LEU A 562 17.50 -5.75 -6.57
N ARG A 563 16.84 -5.13 -7.56
CA ARG A 563 17.46 -4.15 -8.46
C ARG A 563 17.77 -2.81 -7.79
N GLN A 564 16.99 -2.38 -6.80
CA GLN A 564 17.33 -1.18 -6.01
C GLN A 564 18.54 -1.42 -5.09
N LEU A 565 18.67 -2.63 -4.53
CA LEU A 565 19.78 -2.97 -3.64
C LEU A 565 21.14 -2.98 -4.37
N LEU A 566 21.18 -3.39 -5.64
CA LEU A 566 22.40 -3.64 -6.40
C LEU A 566 22.81 -2.47 -7.32
N LEU A 567 24.12 -2.23 -7.45
CA LEU A 567 24.66 -1.18 -8.33
C LEU A 567 24.55 -1.62 -9.80
N TYR A 568 25.37 -2.61 -10.15
CA TYR A 568 25.51 -3.36 -11.40
C TYR A 568 26.33 -4.63 -11.08
N SER A 569 26.17 -5.70 -11.88
CA SER A 569 26.96 -6.95 -11.85
C SER A 569 26.82 -7.86 -10.60
N GLU A 570 27.41 -9.06 -10.70
CA GLU A 570 27.32 -10.16 -9.73
C GLU A 570 27.97 -9.90 -8.35
N ALA A 571 28.66 -8.77 -8.16
CA ALA A 571 29.51 -8.43 -7.01
C ALA A 571 28.82 -8.35 -5.62
N GLY A 572 27.55 -8.76 -5.51
CA GLY A 572 26.82 -8.95 -4.26
C GLY A 572 26.43 -10.40 -3.94
N PHE A 573 26.59 -11.34 -4.87
CA PHE A 573 26.17 -12.73 -4.71
C PHE A 573 27.33 -13.65 -4.27
N ASN A 574 26.99 -14.83 -3.75
CA ASN A 574 27.90 -15.95 -3.61
C ASN A 574 27.59 -17.01 -4.71
N ASN A 575 28.45 -18.01 -4.87
CA ASN A 575 28.27 -19.03 -5.92
C ASN A 575 26.92 -19.77 -5.79
N GLN A 576 26.51 -20.10 -4.56
CA GLN A 576 25.24 -20.79 -4.27
C GLN A 576 24.03 -19.98 -4.73
N HIS A 577 24.04 -18.64 -4.57
CA HIS A 577 22.98 -17.77 -5.08
C HIS A 577 22.90 -17.81 -6.62
N LEU A 578 24.05 -17.82 -7.29
CA LEU A 578 24.13 -17.90 -8.76
C LEU A 578 23.69 -19.28 -9.28
N GLU A 579 23.97 -20.35 -8.55
CA GLU A 579 23.50 -21.71 -8.85
C GLU A 579 21.97 -21.82 -8.70
N LEU A 580 21.41 -21.38 -7.57
CA LEU A 580 19.96 -21.39 -7.33
C LEU A 580 19.18 -20.58 -8.39
N LEU A 581 19.68 -19.40 -8.76
CA LEU A 581 19.07 -18.57 -9.82
C LEU A 581 19.21 -19.21 -11.21
N ARG A 582 20.33 -19.90 -11.49
CA ARG A 582 20.55 -20.64 -12.74
C ARG A 582 19.58 -21.82 -12.87
N ASP A 583 19.37 -22.57 -11.80
CA ASP A 583 18.48 -23.73 -11.83
C ASP A 583 16.99 -23.34 -11.80
N SER A 584 16.60 -22.26 -11.10
CA SER A 584 15.27 -21.66 -11.25
C SER A 584 15.00 -21.21 -12.70
N TYR A 585 15.98 -20.55 -13.34
CA TYR A 585 15.87 -20.15 -14.75
C TYR A 585 15.75 -21.35 -15.71
N LYS A 586 16.50 -22.44 -15.50
CA LYS A 586 16.36 -23.68 -16.28
C LYS A 586 14.97 -24.29 -16.10
N ASN A 587 14.48 -24.41 -14.86
CA ASN A 587 13.14 -24.94 -14.57
C ASN A 587 12.05 -24.12 -15.26
N CYS A 588 12.15 -22.78 -15.23
CA CYS A 588 11.22 -21.91 -15.92
C CYS A 588 11.37 -21.96 -17.46
N THR A 589 12.58 -22.21 -17.97
CA THR A 589 12.86 -22.44 -19.39
C THR A 589 12.19 -23.72 -19.90
N TYR A 590 12.28 -24.83 -19.14
CA TYR A 590 11.56 -26.06 -19.46
C TYR A 590 10.04 -25.85 -19.44
N ALA A 591 9.51 -25.14 -18.44
CA ALA A 591 8.08 -24.81 -18.39
C ALA A 591 7.63 -23.98 -19.61
N LEU A 592 8.44 -23.04 -20.09
CA LEU A 592 8.14 -22.26 -21.30
C LEU A 592 8.12 -23.12 -22.57
N LEU A 593 9.02 -24.12 -22.66
CA LEU A 593 9.07 -25.07 -23.78
C LEU A 593 7.86 -26.02 -23.79
N GLU A 594 7.38 -26.46 -22.63
CA GLU A 594 6.14 -27.24 -22.54
C GLU A 594 4.92 -26.42 -23.04
N GLU A 595 4.85 -25.12 -22.73
CA GLU A 595 3.80 -24.24 -23.28
C GLU A 595 3.93 -23.99 -24.79
N ALA A 596 5.14 -24.07 -25.36
CA ALA A 596 5.36 -24.02 -26.80
C ALA A 596 4.81 -25.26 -27.55
N ARG A 597 4.48 -26.33 -26.82
CA ARG A 597 3.73 -27.52 -27.29
C ARG A 597 2.33 -27.63 -26.68
N GLY A 598 1.90 -26.61 -25.94
CA GLY A 598 0.69 -26.59 -25.13
C GLY A 598 -0.58 -26.14 -25.87
N ASN A 599 -1.52 -25.56 -25.12
CA ASN A 599 -2.85 -25.19 -25.63
C ASN A 599 -2.87 -23.84 -26.41
N TRP A 600 -1.86 -22.98 -26.22
CA TRP A 600 -1.82 -21.59 -26.75
C TRP A 600 -0.48 -21.15 -27.40
N PRO A 601 0.29 -22.02 -28.11
CA PRO A 601 1.60 -21.66 -28.68
C PRO A 601 1.55 -20.50 -29.69
N ASP A 602 0.42 -20.29 -30.37
CA ASP A 602 0.12 -19.13 -31.22
C ASP A 602 0.09 -17.79 -30.48
N LEU A 603 -0.38 -17.76 -29.24
CA LEU A 603 -0.38 -16.54 -28.42
C LEU A 603 0.90 -16.38 -27.59
N LEU A 604 1.64 -17.46 -27.34
CA LEU A 604 2.82 -17.48 -26.47
C LEU A 604 3.84 -16.37 -26.78
N VAL A 605 4.22 -16.21 -28.05
CA VAL A 605 5.21 -15.18 -28.48
C VAL A 605 4.65 -13.76 -28.34
N THR A 606 3.34 -13.58 -28.50
CA THR A 606 2.66 -12.28 -28.36
C THR A 606 2.56 -11.88 -26.88
N VAL A 607 2.12 -12.80 -26.02
CA VAL A 607 2.08 -12.60 -24.56
C VAL A 607 3.49 -12.34 -24.02
N LEU A 608 4.50 -13.09 -24.47
CA LEU A 608 5.89 -12.87 -24.07
C LEU A 608 6.38 -11.47 -24.43
N ARG A 609 6.04 -10.95 -25.62
CA ARG A 609 6.40 -9.59 -26.04
C ARG A 609 5.74 -8.50 -25.20
N ASP A 610 4.49 -8.67 -24.79
CA ASP A 610 3.77 -7.65 -24.02
C ASP A 610 4.12 -7.72 -22.53
N GLU A 611 4.27 -8.92 -21.96
CA GLU A 611 4.76 -9.11 -20.60
C GLU A 611 6.22 -8.68 -20.44
N TRP A 612 7.08 -8.83 -21.46
CA TRP A 612 8.44 -8.28 -21.50
C TRP A 612 8.47 -6.78 -21.17
N LYS A 613 7.58 -6.00 -21.81
CA LYS A 613 7.44 -4.57 -21.59
C LYS A 613 6.73 -4.24 -20.27
N ARG A 614 5.87 -5.12 -19.76
CA ARG A 614 5.19 -4.93 -18.46
C ARG A 614 6.19 -5.12 -17.31
N CYS A 615 6.98 -6.19 -17.34
CA CYS A 615 8.05 -6.52 -16.39
C CYS A 615 9.20 -5.49 -16.43
N LYS A 616 9.74 -5.14 -17.61
CA LYS A 616 10.84 -4.15 -17.70
C LYS A 616 10.45 -2.84 -17.02
N ARG A 617 9.29 -2.29 -17.37
CA ARG A 617 8.75 -1.06 -16.76
C ARG A 617 8.29 -1.23 -15.29
N ALA A 618 8.26 -2.45 -14.74
CA ALA A 618 8.05 -2.69 -13.32
C ALA A 618 9.38 -2.62 -12.57
N MET A 619 10.37 -3.40 -12.97
CA MET A 619 11.71 -3.37 -12.37
C MET A 619 12.42 -2.02 -12.51
N GLU A 620 12.08 -1.23 -13.53
CA GLU A 620 12.66 0.10 -13.79
C GLU A 620 11.86 1.27 -13.21
N ALA A 621 10.78 1.01 -12.48
CA ALA A 621 10.04 2.05 -11.80
C ALA A 621 10.86 2.66 -10.64
N PRO A 622 10.69 3.96 -10.32
CA PRO A 622 11.34 4.57 -9.14
C PRO A 622 10.74 4.07 -7.81
N SER A 623 9.59 3.41 -7.86
CA SER A 623 8.84 2.85 -6.74
C SER A 623 8.25 1.49 -7.11
N PRO A 624 7.78 0.68 -6.14
CA PRO A 624 6.84 -0.40 -6.43
C PRO A 624 5.62 0.12 -7.19
N ARG A 625 4.92 -0.79 -7.87
CA ARG A 625 3.74 -0.47 -8.68
C ARG A 625 2.41 -0.68 -7.98
N ARG A 626 2.38 -1.59 -7.01
CA ARG A 626 1.23 -1.82 -6.15
C ARG A 626 1.30 -0.84 -5.00
N GLU A 627 0.19 -0.17 -4.73
CA GLU A 627 0.03 0.65 -3.53
C GLU A 627 -0.18 -0.28 -2.32
N PRO A 628 0.18 0.15 -1.09
CA PRO A 628 0.15 -0.70 0.11
C PRO A 628 -1.19 -1.42 0.34
N GLU A 629 -2.28 -0.81 -0.07
CA GLU A 629 -3.67 -1.29 0.03
C GLU A 629 -3.88 -2.66 -0.64
N CYS A 630 -3.07 -3.01 -1.65
CA CYS A 630 -3.06 -4.34 -2.25
C CYS A 630 -2.72 -5.48 -1.25
N MET A 631 -2.16 -5.18 -0.07
CA MET A 631 -1.98 -6.13 1.03
C MET A 631 -3.32 -6.52 1.71
N LEU A 632 -4.32 -5.65 1.66
CA LEU A 632 -5.58 -5.83 2.40
C LEU A 632 -6.66 -6.56 1.58
N LEU A 633 -6.44 -6.68 0.28
CA LEU A 633 -7.39 -7.24 -0.67
C LEU A 633 -6.99 -8.67 -1.07
N PRO A 634 -7.97 -9.57 -1.28
CA PRO A 634 -7.68 -10.88 -1.84
C PRO A 634 -7.14 -10.71 -3.27
N LEU A 635 -5.89 -11.15 -3.52
CA LEU A 635 -5.40 -11.25 -4.90
C LEU A 635 -6.31 -12.16 -5.72
N ASP A 636 -6.44 -11.86 -7.02
CA ASP A 636 -7.18 -12.66 -8.00
C ASP A 636 -6.65 -14.11 -8.04
N LYS A 637 -7.21 -14.96 -7.18
CA LYS A 637 -7.13 -16.42 -7.29
C LYS A 637 -8.09 -16.82 -8.43
N PRO A 638 -7.61 -17.19 -9.64
CA PRO A 638 -8.49 -17.83 -10.61
C PRO A 638 -9.08 -19.09 -9.95
N SER A 639 -10.36 -19.37 -10.22
CA SER A 639 -11.16 -20.32 -9.45
C SER A 639 -10.66 -21.77 -9.61
N PHE A 640 -9.82 -22.21 -8.67
CA PHE A 640 -9.29 -23.58 -8.62
C PHE A 640 -10.21 -24.58 -7.89
N ASP A 641 -11.04 -24.12 -6.94
CA ASP A 641 -11.87 -24.98 -6.09
C ASP A 641 -13.27 -25.30 -6.65
N ASP A 642 -13.74 -24.53 -7.64
CA ASP A 642 -14.98 -24.86 -8.36
C ASP A 642 -14.68 -25.93 -9.42
N VAL A 643 -15.49 -26.99 -9.51
CA VAL A 643 -15.14 -28.27 -10.18
C VAL A 643 -15.12 -28.17 -11.72
N LEU A 644 -14.11 -27.48 -12.24
CA LEU A 644 -13.78 -27.40 -13.65
C LEU A 644 -12.81 -28.52 -14.03
N PRO A 645 -12.99 -29.20 -15.19
CA PRO A 645 -12.08 -30.25 -15.60
C PRO A 645 -10.69 -29.67 -15.91
N ILE A 646 -9.66 -30.33 -15.38
CA ILE A 646 -8.21 -30.02 -15.53
C ILE A 646 -7.73 -29.86 -17.00
N LYS A 647 -8.58 -30.21 -17.98
CA LYS A 647 -8.36 -30.06 -19.43
C LYS A 647 -9.12 -28.88 -20.08
N SER A 648 -9.43 -27.81 -19.34
CA SER A 648 -10.02 -26.58 -19.89
C SER A 648 -8.94 -25.72 -20.56
N SER A 649 -9.15 -25.27 -21.80
CA SER A 649 -8.18 -24.40 -22.47
C SER A 649 -7.94 -23.07 -21.72
N PHE A 650 -8.97 -22.52 -21.08
CA PHE A 650 -8.89 -21.25 -20.35
C PHE A 650 -7.85 -21.30 -19.22
N VAL A 651 -7.91 -22.33 -18.38
CA VAL A 651 -6.97 -22.55 -17.26
C VAL A 651 -5.53 -22.79 -17.76
N ALA A 652 -5.38 -23.49 -18.89
CA ALA A 652 -4.07 -23.63 -19.54
C ALA A 652 -3.52 -22.29 -20.07
N GLY A 653 -4.39 -21.36 -20.48
CA GLY A 653 -4.02 -20.01 -20.88
C GLY A 653 -3.55 -19.14 -19.72
N GLU A 654 -4.22 -19.23 -18.57
CA GLU A 654 -3.78 -18.58 -17.32
C GLU A 654 -2.43 -19.13 -16.85
N ARG A 655 -2.25 -20.45 -16.90
CA ARG A 655 -0.98 -21.13 -16.58
C ARG A 655 0.15 -20.65 -17.50
N MET A 656 -0.07 -20.62 -18.82
CA MET A 656 0.89 -20.08 -19.79
C MET A 656 1.27 -18.64 -19.45
N CYS A 657 0.29 -17.77 -19.17
CA CYS A 657 0.57 -16.38 -18.81
C CYS A 657 1.39 -16.25 -17.51
N LYS A 658 1.18 -17.12 -16.51
CA LYS A 658 2.02 -17.16 -15.31
C LYS A 658 3.46 -17.59 -15.64
N VAL A 659 3.64 -18.70 -16.38
CA VAL A 659 4.96 -19.18 -16.83
C VAL A 659 5.72 -18.09 -17.60
N VAL A 660 5.06 -17.41 -18.54
CA VAL A 660 5.67 -16.31 -19.31
C VAL A 660 6.12 -15.16 -18.41
N LYS A 661 5.31 -14.71 -17.45
CA LYS A 661 5.66 -13.60 -16.55
C LYS A 661 6.85 -13.92 -15.64
N VAL A 662 6.98 -15.17 -15.19
CA VAL A 662 8.13 -15.64 -14.40
C VAL A 662 9.37 -15.80 -15.28
N PHE A 663 9.24 -16.38 -16.48
CA PHE A 663 10.36 -16.51 -17.42
C PHE A 663 10.95 -15.14 -17.78
N VAL A 664 10.08 -14.19 -18.12
CA VAL A 664 10.46 -12.80 -18.44
C VAL A 664 11.21 -12.16 -17.27
N LEU A 665 10.74 -12.32 -16.03
CA LEU A 665 11.44 -11.82 -14.84
C LEU A 665 12.85 -12.40 -14.73
N LEU A 666 12.97 -13.74 -14.67
CA LEU A 666 14.25 -14.42 -14.45
C LEU A 666 15.25 -14.13 -15.59
N HIS A 667 14.79 -14.07 -16.84
CA HIS A 667 15.61 -13.72 -17.99
C HIS A 667 16.09 -12.25 -17.93
N GLN A 668 15.22 -11.31 -17.52
CA GLN A 668 15.62 -9.91 -17.36
C GLN A 668 16.56 -9.70 -16.17
N LEU A 669 16.40 -10.47 -15.09
CA LEU A 669 17.35 -10.52 -13.97
C LEU A 669 18.73 -11.05 -14.41
N GLN A 670 18.80 -12.12 -15.22
CA GLN A 670 20.08 -12.58 -15.79
C GLN A 670 20.79 -11.53 -16.65
N ILE A 671 20.05 -10.80 -17.51
CA ILE A 671 20.62 -9.70 -18.30
C ILE A 671 21.20 -8.61 -17.37
N PHE A 672 20.52 -8.30 -16.25
CA PHE A 672 20.97 -7.34 -15.26
C PHE A 672 22.21 -7.81 -14.48
N PHE A 673 22.29 -9.09 -14.08
CA PHE A 673 23.48 -9.66 -13.42
C PHE A 673 24.72 -9.67 -14.33
N LEU A 674 24.52 -9.88 -15.64
CA LEU A 674 25.58 -9.73 -16.66
C LEU A 674 25.97 -8.26 -16.92
N GLY A 675 25.40 -7.29 -16.19
CA GLY A 675 25.67 -5.85 -16.36
C GLY A 675 25.17 -5.25 -17.67
N ARG A 676 24.31 -5.97 -18.41
CA ARG A 676 23.86 -5.58 -19.76
C ARG A 676 22.61 -4.71 -19.70
N ALA A 677 22.46 -3.82 -20.68
CA ALA A 677 21.23 -3.03 -20.85
C ALA A 677 20.06 -3.92 -21.27
N LEU A 678 18.88 -3.73 -20.66
CA LEU A 678 17.67 -4.48 -20.98
C LEU A 678 17.07 -4.01 -22.32
N PRO A 679 16.93 -4.88 -23.34
CA PRO A 679 16.39 -4.48 -24.63
C PRO A 679 14.87 -4.21 -24.56
N GLU A 680 14.36 -3.34 -25.45
CA GLU A 680 12.93 -2.98 -25.54
C GLU A 680 12.02 -4.11 -26.02
N GLN A 681 12.60 -5.15 -26.62
CA GLN A 681 11.90 -6.30 -27.18
C GLN A 681 12.67 -7.57 -26.83
N PRO A 682 12.00 -8.71 -26.63
CA PRO A 682 12.67 -10.00 -26.53
C PRO A 682 13.41 -10.32 -27.85
N PRO A 683 14.64 -10.86 -27.83
CA PRO A 683 15.30 -11.37 -29.03
C PRO A 683 14.54 -12.60 -29.56
N THR A 684 13.66 -12.38 -30.52
CA THR A 684 12.88 -13.42 -31.21
C THR A 684 13.22 -13.44 -32.70
N CYS A 685 13.30 -14.61 -33.32
CA CYS A 685 13.48 -14.68 -34.77
C CYS A 685 12.32 -13.96 -35.50
N PRO A 686 12.59 -13.26 -36.63
CA PRO A 686 11.53 -12.72 -37.46
C PRO A 686 10.65 -13.86 -38.02
N PRO A 687 9.38 -13.58 -38.39
CA PRO A 687 8.56 -14.58 -39.04
C PRO A 687 9.22 -15.07 -40.33
N SER A 688 9.38 -16.37 -40.47
CA SER A 688 9.93 -16.96 -41.70
C SER A 688 8.89 -16.95 -42.83
N ASP A 689 9.38 -16.85 -44.08
CA ASP A 689 8.55 -16.98 -45.27
C ASP A 689 7.83 -18.33 -45.34
N ILE A 690 6.66 -18.34 -46.00
CA ILE A 690 5.82 -19.53 -46.14
C ILE A 690 6.56 -20.59 -46.98
N PRO A 691 6.89 -21.77 -46.42
CA PRO A 691 7.63 -22.80 -47.13
C PRO A 691 6.96 -23.20 -48.45
N GLU A 692 7.77 -23.43 -49.48
CA GLU A 692 7.30 -23.62 -50.86
C GLU A 692 6.29 -24.77 -50.99
N ASN A 693 6.49 -25.83 -50.21
CA ASN A 693 5.70 -27.07 -50.21
C ASN A 693 4.67 -27.15 -49.06
N SER A 694 4.22 -26.02 -48.50
CA SER A 694 3.27 -26.00 -47.36
C SER A 694 1.80 -26.02 -47.81
N ARG A 695 0.93 -26.67 -47.02
CA ARG A 695 -0.53 -26.71 -47.28
C ARG A 695 -1.15 -25.32 -47.40
N ALA A 696 -0.68 -24.35 -46.60
CA ALA A 696 -1.14 -22.97 -46.69
C ALA A 696 -0.85 -22.32 -48.07
N ARG A 697 0.31 -22.60 -48.66
CA ARG A 697 0.71 -22.09 -49.99
C ARG A 697 -0.03 -22.82 -51.12
N ASN A 698 -0.25 -24.13 -50.99
CA ASN A 698 -1.13 -24.90 -51.88
C ASN A 698 -2.57 -24.35 -51.87
N ALA A 699 -3.10 -24.08 -50.68
CA ALA A 699 -4.43 -23.52 -50.43
C ALA A 699 -4.58 -22.06 -50.93
N GLY A 700 -3.47 -21.37 -51.21
CA GLY A 700 -3.44 -20.01 -51.77
C GLY A 700 -3.55 -18.89 -50.72
N LEU A 701 -3.17 -19.16 -49.47
CA LEU A 701 -3.21 -18.17 -48.38
C LEU A 701 -1.94 -17.33 -48.29
N ASP A 702 -2.10 -16.10 -47.79
CA ASP A 702 -1.02 -15.17 -47.50
C ASP A 702 -0.63 -15.18 -46.00
N VAL A 703 0.37 -14.35 -45.63
CA VAL A 703 0.88 -14.24 -44.25
C VAL A 703 -0.15 -13.64 -43.27
N SER A 704 -1.25 -13.04 -43.76
CA SER A 704 -2.34 -12.53 -42.92
C SER A 704 -3.40 -13.58 -42.56
N GLY A 705 -3.31 -14.78 -43.13
CA GLY A 705 -4.11 -15.94 -42.74
C GLY A 705 -5.54 -15.99 -43.32
N PRO A 706 -6.30 -17.05 -42.99
CA PRO A 706 -7.62 -17.32 -43.54
C PRO A 706 -8.68 -16.33 -43.04
N LYS A 707 -9.52 -15.84 -43.96
CA LYS A 707 -10.60 -14.88 -43.68
C LYS A 707 -11.95 -15.50 -43.99
N LEU A 708 -12.93 -15.30 -43.11
CA LEU A 708 -14.30 -15.78 -43.35
C LEU A 708 -14.85 -15.16 -44.65
N GLY A 709 -15.38 -16.01 -45.53
CA GLY A 709 -15.90 -15.61 -46.83
C GLY A 709 -14.87 -15.48 -47.96
N SER A 710 -13.56 -15.68 -47.72
CA SER A 710 -12.58 -15.70 -48.82
C SER A 710 -12.64 -17.01 -49.60
N GLU A 711 -12.18 -16.99 -50.86
CA GLU A 711 -11.88 -18.21 -51.59
C GLU A 711 -10.66 -18.94 -50.97
N LEU A 712 -10.64 -20.27 -51.15
CA LEU A 712 -9.58 -21.18 -50.72
C LEU A 712 -9.43 -22.26 -51.81
N ARG A 713 -8.19 -22.68 -52.13
CA ARG A 713 -7.96 -23.85 -52.99
C ARG A 713 -8.09 -25.14 -52.19
N LEU A 714 -8.83 -26.10 -52.72
CA LEU A 714 -9.22 -27.35 -52.04
C LEU A 714 -8.29 -28.53 -52.40
N VAL A 715 -7.00 -28.27 -52.68
CA VAL A 715 -6.07 -29.28 -53.19
C VAL A 715 -5.80 -30.37 -52.16
N ASP A 716 -5.49 -29.97 -50.93
CA ASP A 716 -5.16 -30.88 -49.82
C ASP A 716 -6.37 -31.15 -48.89
N ALA A 717 -7.58 -30.78 -49.29
CA ALA A 717 -8.76 -30.74 -48.42
C ALA A 717 -9.62 -32.02 -48.49
N VAL A 718 -10.05 -32.52 -47.33
CA VAL A 718 -10.79 -33.79 -47.21
C VAL A 718 -12.31 -33.55 -47.10
N PRO A 719 -13.16 -34.16 -47.94
CA PRO A 719 -14.62 -34.06 -47.80
C PRO A 719 -15.11 -34.65 -46.47
N CYS A 720 -15.83 -33.83 -45.70
CA CYS A 720 -16.36 -34.18 -44.37
C CYS A 720 -17.81 -33.71 -44.22
N ARG A 721 -18.43 -34.13 -43.11
CA ARG A 721 -19.74 -33.68 -42.67
C ARG A 721 -19.71 -33.31 -41.19
N ILE A 722 -20.44 -32.27 -40.82
CA ILE A 722 -20.53 -31.78 -39.44
C ILE A 722 -21.98 -31.45 -39.08
N VAL A 723 -22.31 -31.61 -37.80
CA VAL A 723 -23.64 -31.31 -37.23
C VAL A 723 -23.46 -30.23 -36.16
N PHE A 724 -23.67 -28.96 -36.54
CA PHE A 724 -23.63 -27.82 -35.59
C PHE A 724 -24.92 -27.69 -34.76
N GLU A 725 -26.06 -28.12 -35.32
CA GLU A 725 -27.37 -28.11 -34.67
C GLU A 725 -28.02 -29.49 -34.85
N ARG A 726 -28.75 -29.98 -33.84
CA ARG A 726 -29.40 -31.31 -33.90
C ARG A 726 -30.29 -31.41 -35.16
N GLY A 727 -29.98 -32.38 -36.03
CA GLY A 727 -30.72 -32.63 -37.27
C GLY A 727 -30.29 -31.80 -38.49
N LYS A 728 -29.29 -30.93 -38.38
CA LYS A 728 -28.74 -30.16 -39.52
C LYS A 728 -27.30 -30.58 -39.83
N GLU A 729 -27.17 -31.69 -40.53
CA GLU A 729 -25.92 -32.13 -41.16
C GLU A 729 -25.54 -31.18 -42.31
N ARG A 730 -24.27 -30.77 -42.39
CA ARG A 730 -23.73 -29.95 -43.48
C ARG A 730 -22.45 -30.58 -44.03
N HIS A 731 -22.29 -30.53 -45.34
CA HIS A 731 -21.10 -30.98 -46.05
C HIS A 731 -20.09 -29.84 -46.17
N PHE A 732 -18.81 -30.11 -45.91
CA PHE A 732 -17.71 -29.18 -46.10
C PHE A 732 -16.44 -29.91 -46.53
N CYS A 733 -15.52 -29.22 -47.19
CA CYS A 733 -14.12 -29.63 -47.29
C CYS A 733 -13.39 -29.18 -46.02
N PHE A 734 -12.83 -30.14 -45.28
CA PHE A 734 -11.99 -29.92 -44.11
C PHE A 734 -10.54 -29.67 -44.55
N LEU A 735 -9.88 -28.70 -43.91
CA LEU A 735 -8.44 -28.48 -44.06
C LEU A 735 -7.85 -27.97 -42.74
N ALA A 736 -6.75 -28.56 -42.29
CA ALA A 736 -5.89 -28.01 -41.24
C ALA A 736 -4.64 -27.39 -41.88
N ILE A 737 -4.17 -26.27 -41.32
CA ILE A 737 -3.03 -25.48 -41.83
C ILE A 737 -2.29 -24.75 -40.71
N SER A 738 -0.99 -24.54 -40.89
CA SER A 738 -0.16 -23.61 -40.13
C SER A 738 0.50 -22.56 -41.04
N VAL A 739 0.67 -21.34 -40.51
CA VAL A 739 1.45 -20.25 -41.11
C VAL A 739 2.21 -19.54 -39.99
N GLY A 740 3.52 -19.77 -39.93
CA GLY A 740 4.32 -19.27 -38.83
C GLY A 740 3.91 -19.92 -37.50
N ALA A 741 3.79 -19.11 -36.45
CA ALA A 741 3.31 -19.55 -35.14
C ALA A 741 1.78 -19.80 -35.07
N SER A 742 1.03 -19.42 -36.10
CA SER A 742 -0.44 -19.51 -36.13
C SER A 742 -0.90 -20.76 -36.86
N GLY A 743 -1.99 -21.37 -36.40
CA GLY A 743 -2.59 -22.52 -37.05
C GLY A 743 -4.11 -22.50 -36.97
N TRP A 744 -4.77 -22.98 -38.04
CA TRP A 744 -6.22 -22.98 -38.16
C TRP A 744 -6.77 -24.31 -38.66
N ILE A 745 -7.97 -24.62 -38.19
CA ILE A 745 -8.89 -25.59 -38.76
C ILE A 745 -9.93 -24.83 -39.59
N LEU A 746 -10.08 -25.23 -40.84
CA LEU A 746 -10.97 -24.62 -41.82
C LEU A 746 -12.07 -25.60 -42.26
N LEU A 747 -13.27 -25.05 -42.45
CA LEU A 747 -14.37 -25.71 -43.15
C LEU A 747 -14.80 -24.82 -44.32
N ALA A 748 -14.60 -25.32 -45.54
CA ALA A 748 -14.91 -24.63 -46.78
C ALA A 748 -16.06 -25.30 -47.55
N GLU A 749 -16.86 -24.49 -48.24
CA GLU A 749 -17.96 -24.95 -49.11
C GLU A 749 -17.51 -24.87 -50.57
N GLU A 750 -17.53 -25.98 -51.32
CA GLU A 750 -17.04 -26.02 -52.71
C GLU A 750 -17.89 -25.15 -53.66
N LEU A 751 -17.23 -24.44 -54.58
CA LEU A 751 -17.88 -23.55 -55.55
C LEU A 751 -18.43 -24.34 -56.76
N PRO A 752 -19.75 -24.35 -57.02
CA PRO A 752 -20.34 -25.13 -58.12
C PRO A 752 -19.82 -24.80 -59.52
N LEU A 753 -19.27 -23.59 -59.70
CA LEU A 753 -18.75 -23.09 -60.99
C LEU A 753 -17.21 -23.15 -61.10
N LYS A 754 -16.50 -23.51 -60.02
CA LYS A 754 -15.04 -23.38 -59.92
C LYS A 754 -14.44 -24.57 -59.15
N LYS A 755 -14.34 -25.71 -59.84
CA LYS A 755 -13.77 -26.97 -59.29
C LYS A 755 -12.43 -26.72 -58.59
N HIS A 756 -12.22 -27.41 -57.47
CA HIS A 756 -11.04 -27.26 -56.61
C HIS A 756 -10.90 -25.90 -55.90
N TYR A 757 -11.95 -25.07 -55.88
CA TYR A 757 -12.04 -23.87 -55.04
C TYR A 757 -13.29 -23.92 -54.16
N GLY A 758 -13.21 -23.36 -52.96
CA GLY A 758 -14.34 -23.21 -52.04
C GLY A 758 -14.30 -21.91 -51.26
N ILE A 759 -15.40 -21.57 -50.60
CA ILE A 759 -15.50 -20.40 -49.72
C ILE A 759 -15.31 -20.84 -48.27
N ILE A 760 -14.41 -20.17 -47.53
CA ILE A 760 -14.23 -20.42 -46.09
C ILE A 760 -15.49 -20.02 -45.33
N ARG A 761 -16.15 -20.99 -44.68
CA ARG A 761 -17.36 -20.78 -43.87
C ARG A 761 -17.10 -20.79 -42.38
N VAL A 762 -16.08 -21.53 -41.92
CA VAL A 762 -15.67 -21.57 -40.51
C VAL A 762 -14.15 -21.53 -40.43
N VAL A 763 -13.64 -20.74 -39.47
CA VAL A 763 -12.23 -20.68 -39.06
C VAL A 763 -12.19 -20.95 -37.56
N ALA A 764 -11.36 -21.88 -37.13
CA ALA A 764 -11.13 -22.25 -35.74
C ALA A 764 -9.63 -22.35 -35.44
N PRO A 765 -9.15 -22.13 -34.19
CA PRO A 765 -7.76 -22.40 -33.82
C PRO A 765 -7.41 -23.88 -34.01
N LEU A 766 -6.20 -24.16 -34.50
CA LEU A 766 -5.65 -25.51 -34.60
C LEU A 766 -5.09 -26.01 -33.25
N ALA A 767 -4.44 -25.11 -32.50
CA ALA A 767 -3.90 -25.43 -31.19
C ALA A 767 -5.01 -25.79 -30.19
N SER A 768 -4.70 -26.70 -29.26
CA SER A 768 -5.65 -27.30 -28.32
C SER A 768 -6.77 -28.17 -28.95
N SER A 769 -6.70 -28.52 -30.24
CA SER A 769 -7.78 -29.25 -30.93
C SER A 769 -8.01 -30.71 -30.49
N ASP A 770 -7.04 -31.35 -29.81
CA ASP A 770 -7.16 -32.68 -29.17
C ASP A 770 -7.85 -33.74 -30.06
N PRO A 771 -7.34 -33.99 -31.29
CA PRO A 771 -7.99 -34.88 -32.25
C PRO A 771 -8.05 -36.32 -31.72
N THR A 772 -9.24 -36.92 -31.79
CA THR A 772 -9.46 -38.32 -31.39
C THR A 772 -10.44 -39.00 -32.33
N ILE A 773 -10.13 -40.23 -32.76
CA ILE A 773 -11.03 -41.06 -33.58
C ILE A 773 -12.04 -41.76 -32.66
N ASP A 774 -13.33 -41.77 -33.04
CA ASP A 774 -14.40 -42.41 -32.26
C ASP A 774 -14.20 -43.94 -32.21
N GLN A 775 -14.20 -44.51 -30.99
CA GLN A 775 -13.98 -45.94 -30.73
C GLN A 775 -15.07 -46.86 -31.32
N LYS A 776 -16.24 -46.31 -31.64
CA LYS A 776 -17.39 -47.02 -32.24
C LYS A 776 -17.56 -46.68 -33.73
N HIS A 777 -17.05 -45.53 -34.15
CA HIS A 777 -17.20 -45.00 -35.51
C HIS A 777 -15.85 -44.59 -36.10
N SER A 778 -15.14 -45.55 -36.71
CA SER A 778 -13.80 -45.37 -37.30
C SER A 778 -13.64 -44.23 -38.32
N ARG A 779 -14.75 -43.67 -38.81
CA ARG A 779 -14.82 -42.54 -39.76
C ARG A 779 -15.06 -41.19 -39.10
N TRP A 780 -15.15 -41.12 -37.78
CA TRP A 780 -15.47 -39.91 -37.03
C TRP A 780 -14.25 -39.42 -36.25
N VAL A 781 -13.94 -38.13 -36.37
CA VAL A 781 -12.94 -37.43 -35.55
C VAL A 781 -13.64 -36.41 -34.66
N HIS A 782 -13.42 -36.50 -33.34
CA HIS A 782 -13.82 -35.46 -32.38
C HIS A 782 -12.71 -34.41 -32.23
N LEU A 783 -13.10 -33.15 -32.04
CA LEU A 783 -12.19 -32.01 -31.84
C LEU A 783 -12.68 -31.08 -30.73
N ARG A 784 -11.74 -30.42 -30.05
CA ARG A 784 -11.98 -29.36 -29.05
C ARG A 784 -11.60 -27.99 -29.58
N ILE A 785 -12.57 -27.16 -29.93
CA ILE A 785 -12.33 -25.81 -30.43
C ILE A 785 -12.36 -24.81 -29.28
N ARG A 786 -11.17 -24.37 -28.85
CA ARG A 786 -11.01 -23.29 -27.86
C ARG A 786 -11.36 -21.90 -28.43
N PRO A 787 -11.60 -20.89 -27.58
CA PRO A 787 -11.71 -19.50 -28.02
C PRO A 787 -10.47 -19.03 -28.78
N SER A 788 -10.66 -18.12 -29.73
CA SER A 788 -9.57 -17.53 -30.54
C SER A 788 -8.74 -16.47 -29.81
N THR A 789 -9.22 -15.97 -28.66
CA THR A 789 -8.54 -14.95 -27.84
C THR A 789 -8.72 -15.27 -26.36
N LEU A 790 -7.74 -14.89 -25.53
CA LEU A 790 -7.84 -14.96 -24.08
C LEU A 790 -8.60 -13.72 -23.55
N PRO A 791 -9.71 -13.89 -22.78
CA PRO A 791 -10.56 -12.78 -22.36
C PRO A 791 -9.85 -11.63 -21.63
N PHE A 792 -8.85 -11.95 -20.81
CA PHE A 792 -8.12 -10.98 -19.99
C PHE A 792 -7.01 -10.21 -20.73
N LEU A 793 -6.73 -10.53 -22.01
CA LEU A 793 -5.77 -9.75 -22.81
C LEU A 793 -6.38 -8.48 -23.42
N ASP A 794 -7.70 -8.31 -23.36
CA ASP A 794 -8.44 -7.20 -23.97
C ASP A 794 -9.21 -6.38 -22.91
N PRO A 795 -8.57 -5.38 -22.28
CA PRO A 795 -9.18 -4.62 -21.17
C PRO A 795 -10.43 -3.83 -21.59
N ALA A 796 -10.60 -3.53 -22.88
CA ALA A 796 -11.80 -2.86 -23.37
C ALA A 796 -13.07 -3.73 -23.24
N LYS A 797 -12.93 -5.06 -23.13
CA LYS A 797 -14.03 -6.01 -22.93
C LYS A 797 -14.35 -6.30 -21.46
N LEU A 798 -13.44 -5.98 -20.52
CA LEU A 798 -13.75 -6.07 -19.08
C LEU A 798 -14.76 -5.01 -18.67
N ILE A 799 -14.57 -3.77 -19.13
CA ILE A 799 -15.36 -2.59 -18.75
C ILE A 799 -16.86 -2.77 -19.09
N THR A 800 -17.19 -3.51 -20.14
CA THR A 800 -18.58 -3.80 -20.56
C THR A 800 -19.30 -4.88 -19.74
N HIS A 801 -18.61 -5.59 -18.84
CA HIS A 801 -19.13 -6.79 -18.16
C HIS A 801 -18.98 -6.81 -16.63
N GLY A 802 -18.77 -5.65 -15.99
CA GLY A 802 -18.54 -5.52 -14.54
C GLY A 802 -19.69 -5.88 -13.57
N LYS A 803 -20.61 -6.79 -13.92
CA LYS A 803 -21.72 -7.27 -13.06
C LYS A 803 -22.08 -8.76 -13.22
N ALA A 804 -21.20 -9.61 -13.74
CA ALA A 804 -21.46 -11.06 -13.83
C ALA A 804 -20.22 -11.89 -13.50
N LYS A 805 -20.35 -12.86 -12.58
CA LYS A 805 -19.32 -13.91 -12.36
C LYS A 805 -19.04 -14.60 -13.70
N THR A 806 -17.85 -14.38 -14.24
CA THR A 806 -17.51 -14.73 -15.63
C THR A 806 -17.41 -16.24 -15.79
N LYS A 807 -18.49 -16.90 -16.21
CA LYS A 807 -18.47 -18.34 -16.52
C LYS A 807 -17.38 -18.59 -17.56
N ALA A 808 -16.35 -19.34 -17.17
CA ALA A 808 -15.18 -19.58 -18.02
C ALA A 808 -15.63 -20.12 -19.40
N PRO A 809 -15.07 -19.60 -20.51
CA PRO A 809 -15.52 -19.98 -21.84
C PRO A 809 -15.26 -21.47 -22.08
N VAL A 810 -16.33 -22.22 -22.32
CA VAL A 810 -16.28 -23.68 -22.49
C VAL A 810 -15.82 -24.03 -23.91
N ASP A 811 -14.83 -24.91 -24.02
CA ASP A 811 -14.34 -25.41 -25.31
C ASP A 811 -15.47 -26.06 -26.13
N GLY A 812 -15.62 -25.60 -27.37
CA GLY A 812 -16.58 -26.16 -28.32
C GLY A 812 -16.21 -27.59 -28.70
N ARG A 813 -17.19 -28.47 -28.85
CA ARG A 813 -16.95 -29.86 -29.28
C ARG A 813 -17.47 -30.05 -30.68
N TRP A 814 -16.58 -30.40 -31.61
CA TRP A 814 -16.95 -30.76 -32.98
C TRP A 814 -16.84 -32.27 -33.16
N THR A 815 -17.57 -32.81 -34.13
CA THR A 815 -17.40 -34.19 -34.61
C THR A 815 -17.54 -34.17 -36.12
N LEU A 816 -16.48 -34.58 -36.79
CA LEU A 816 -16.37 -34.60 -38.26
C LEU A 816 -16.54 -36.03 -38.73
N ALA A 817 -17.53 -36.28 -39.58
CA ALA A 817 -17.74 -37.57 -40.22
C ALA A 817 -17.15 -37.57 -41.64
N PHE A 818 -16.26 -38.50 -41.92
CA PHE A 818 -15.60 -38.70 -43.21
C PHE A 818 -16.27 -39.83 -44.00
N MET A 819 -16.01 -39.88 -45.31
CA MET A 819 -16.61 -40.87 -46.21
C MET A 819 -16.18 -42.31 -45.87
N ASP A 820 -14.93 -42.47 -45.49
CA ASP A 820 -14.22 -43.74 -45.30
C ASP A 820 -13.11 -43.60 -44.25
N ASP A 821 -12.51 -44.73 -43.89
CA ASP A 821 -11.51 -44.84 -42.82
C ASP A 821 -10.12 -44.30 -43.22
N GLU A 822 -9.81 -44.16 -44.51
CA GLU A 822 -8.55 -43.58 -45.01
C GLU A 822 -8.62 -42.05 -45.02
N SER A 823 -9.73 -41.48 -45.51
CA SER A 823 -10.07 -40.06 -45.39
C SER A 823 -10.05 -39.60 -43.92
N CYS A 824 -10.58 -40.41 -43.00
CA CYS A 824 -10.55 -40.14 -41.57
C CYS A 824 -9.12 -40.07 -41.01
N LYS A 825 -8.27 -41.08 -41.32
CA LYS A 825 -6.86 -41.12 -40.91
C LYS A 825 -6.04 -40.01 -41.54
N SER A 826 -6.32 -39.64 -42.79
CA SER A 826 -5.68 -38.53 -43.50
C SER A 826 -5.96 -37.19 -42.81
N ALA A 827 -7.22 -36.90 -42.49
CA ALA A 827 -7.59 -35.70 -41.74
C ALA A 827 -7.00 -35.69 -40.32
N PHE A 828 -6.92 -36.84 -39.65
CA PHE A 828 -6.28 -36.99 -38.34
C PHE A 828 -4.77 -36.70 -38.39
N SER A 829 -4.05 -37.28 -39.36
CA SER A 829 -2.61 -37.05 -39.56
C SER A 829 -2.32 -35.58 -39.89
N MET A 830 -3.11 -34.99 -40.79
CA MET A 830 -3.03 -33.58 -41.17
C MET A 830 -3.09 -32.63 -39.97
N ILE A 831 -3.96 -32.89 -38.99
CA ILE A 831 -4.07 -32.08 -37.77
C ILE A 831 -2.78 -32.20 -36.94
N LEU A 832 -2.29 -33.41 -36.70
CA LEU A 832 -1.09 -33.64 -35.89
C LEU A 832 0.18 -33.06 -36.53
N GLU A 833 0.32 -33.19 -37.85
CA GLU A 833 1.43 -32.63 -38.61
C GLU A 833 1.46 -31.10 -38.54
N GLU A 834 0.32 -30.44 -38.73
CA GLU A 834 0.25 -28.97 -38.66
C GLU A 834 0.43 -28.44 -37.22
N ILE A 835 0.02 -29.19 -36.18
CA ILE A 835 0.31 -28.86 -34.77
C ILE A 835 1.81 -28.97 -34.49
N ASP A 836 2.48 -30.02 -34.97
CA ASP A 836 3.92 -30.20 -34.79
C ASP A 836 4.73 -29.13 -35.56
N LEU A 837 4.32 -28.79 -36.79
CA LEU A 837 4.89 -27.67 -37.56
C LEU A 837 4.71 -26.33 -36.83
N GLN A 838 3.50 -26.04 -36.34
CA GLN A 838 3.20 -24.83 -35.57
C GLN A 838 4.08 -24.73 -34.31
N SER A 839 4.17 -25.82 -33.54
CA SER A 839 4.94 -25.88 -32.29
C SER A 839 6.44 -25.69 -32.55
N LYS A 840 6.99 -26.35 -33.59
CA LYS A 840 8.41 -26.23 -33.98
C LYS A 840 8.79 -24.82 -34.43
N GLU A 841 7.91 -24.10 -35.12
CA GLU A 841 8.14 -22.70 -35.48
C GLU A 841 8.07 -21.76 -34.27
N VAL A 842 7.26 -22.07 -33.25
CA VAL A 842 7.25 -21.34 -31.96
C VAL A 842 8.55 -21.60 -31.18
N GLU A 843 8.97 -22.85 -31.00
CA GLU A 843 10.27 -23.21 -30.39
C GLU A 843 11.44 -22.51 -31.11
N LYS A 844 11.45 -22.54 -32.45
CA LYS A 844 12.44 -21.87 -33.30
C LYS A 844 12.48 -20.35 -33.07
N ARG A 845 11.34 -19.69 -32.84
CA ARG A 845 11.28 -18.25 -32.51
C ARG A 845 11.73 -17.92 -31.10
N LEU A 846 11.53 -18.84 -30.15
CA LEU A 846 12.02 -18.72 -28.77
C LEU A 846 13.52 -19.00 -28.65
N LYS A 847 14.10 -19.85 -29.51
CA LYS A 847 15.50 -20.29 -29.46
C LYS A 847 16.56 -19.21 -29.16
N PRO A 848 16.50 -17.96 -29.67
CA PRO A 848 17.50 -16.94 -29.32
C PRO A 848 17.45 -16.48 -27.86
N LEU A 849 16.33 -16.64 -27.15
CA LEU A 849 16.23 -16.43 -25.70
C LEU A 849 16.90 -17.56 -24.90
N LEU A 850 16.93 -18.78 -25.47
CA LEU A 850 17.33 -19.99 -24.76
C LEU A 850 18.85 -20.25 -24.85
N ASN A 851 19.48 -19.87 -25.96
CA ASN A 851 20.91 -20.10 -26.22
C ASN A 851 21.88 -19.31 -25.31
N HIS A 852 21.41 -18.59 -24.28
CA HIS A 852 22.25 -17.70 -23.47
C HIS A 852 23.24 -18.43 -22.52
N GLU A 853 23.05 -19.73 -22.27
CA GLU A 853 23.98 -20.54 -21.48
C GLU A 853 25.41 -20.57 -22.10
N GLY A 854 25.51 -20.60 -23.44
CA GLY A 854 26.79 -20.70 -24.16
C GLY A 854 27.70 -19.47 -24.09
N ALA A 855 27.33 -18.43 -23.33
CA ALA A 855 28.13 -17.23 -23.11
C ALA A 855 28.84 -17.20 -21.74
N ILE A 856 28.62 -18.19 -20.88
CA ILE A 856 29.16 -18.23 -19.51
C ILE A 856 30.47 -19.04 -19.44
N ASP A 857 30.60 -20.11 -20.23
CA ASP A 857 31.72 -21.06 -20.16
C ASP A 857 33.03 -20.59 -20.86
N VAL A 858 33.11 -19.32 -21.29
CA VAL A 858 34.21 -18.79 -22.15
C VAL A 858 35.13 -17.80 -21.41
N LEU A 859 35.00 -17.68 -20.08
CA LEU A 859 35.85 -16.78 -19.29
C LEU A 859 37.25 -17.35 -18.98
N ASP A 860 37.43 -18.68 -19.02
CA ASP A 860 38.73 -19.34 -18.85
C ASP A 860 39.51 -19.46 -20.17
N THR A 861 39.89 -18.32 -20.77
CA THR A 861 41.08 -18.25 -21.63
C THR A 861 41.62 -16.83 -21.75
N SER A 862 42.67 -16.51 -20.98
CA SER A 862 43.41 -15.26 -21.14
C SER A 862 44.29 -15.28 -22.39
N PRO A 863 44.17 -14.29 -23.30
CA PRO A 863 45.24 -13.95 -24.23
C PRO A 863 46.19 -12.95 -23.55
N HIS A 864 47.47 -13.31 -23.43
CA HIS A 864 48.52 -12.35 -23.09
C HIS A 864 48.57 -11.23 -24.15
N PRO A 865 48.69 -9.95 -23.76
CA PRO A 865 49.13 -8.92 -24.69
C PRO A 865 50.63 -9.11 -25.00
N PRO A 866 51.10 -8.86 -26.24
CA PRO A 866 52.51 -8.73 -26.54
C PRO A 866 53.06 -7.36 -26.11
N ASP A 867 54.33 -7.31 -25.73
CA ASP A 867 55.08 -6.09 -25.44
C ASP A 867 55.52 -5.32 -26.71
N ASP A 868 56.03 -4.09 -26.51
CA ASP A 868 56.65 -3.16 -27.49
C ASP A 868 55.69 -2.58 -28.58
N ALA A 869 55.56 -1.26 -28.81
CA ALA A 869 56.61 -0.24 -28.84
C ALA A 869 56.10 1.23 -28.83
N SER A 870 56.89 2.11 -28.21
CA SER A 870 57.14 3.54 -28.54
C SER A 870 56.04 4.47 -29.08
N SER A 871 55.56 5.36 -28.19
CA SER A 871 55.45 6.83 -28.36
C SER A 871 55.04 7.48 -29.71
N SER A 872 53.94 8.24 -29.68
CA SER A 872 53.94 9.63 -30.20
C SER A 872 52.85 10.49 -29.53
N THR A 873 53.14 11.76 -29.27
CA THR A 873 52.24 12.72 -28.62
C THR A 873 51.41 13.52 -29.62
N ALA A 874 50.08 13.54 -29.49
CA ALA A 874 49.22 14.45 -30.24
C ALA A 874 47.92 14.80 -29.46
N THR A 875 47.89 15.99 -28.85
CA THR A 875 46.66 16.62 -28.34
C THR A 875 45.96 17.42 -29.42
N PRO A 876 44.62 17.41 -29.49
CA PRO A 876 43.84 18.51 -30.03
C PRO A 876 42.96 19.17 -28.96
N SER A 877 43.22 20.47 -28.77
CA SER A 877 42.35 21.54 -28.26
C SER A 877 40.86 21.28 -28.01
N ASN A 878 40.38 21.74 -26.85
CA ASN A 878 38.97 22.12 -26.63
C ASN A 878 38.51 23.21 -27.63
N SER A 879 37.25 23.18 -28.05
CA SER A 879 36.54 24.36 -28.54
C SER A 879 35.01 24.22 -28.39
N LEU A 880 34.44 25.01 -27.47
CA LEU A 880 33.02 25.33 -27.28
C LEU A 880 32.07 24.13 -27.05
#